data_AF-A0A9P8G4G8-F1
#
_entry.id   AF-A0A9P8G4G8-F1
#
_cell.length_a   1.000
_cell.length_b   1.000
_cell.length_c   1.000
_cell.angle_alpha   90.00
_cell.angle_beta   90.00
_cell.angle_gamma   90.00
#
_symmetry.space_group_name_H-M   'P 1'
#
loop_
_entity.id
_entity.type
_entity.pdbx_description
1 polymer ?
#
loop_
_entity_poly.entity_id
_entity_poly.type
_entity_poly.pdbx_seq_one_letter_code
_entity_poly.pdbx_strand_id
1 'polypeptide(L)'
;MATHIDWSHYTSDGDPQKGVNRFSDRFSQYIKELLIDVNKIKSIKDNFGPAGVSFDALPPGYALDTRYRAIVTNGHKLYDNYVYGHPKGHFRTIASFAEHIASILLNNIQDCQCRACRPRQPTLKKAKATQQATTTSTPTNNNNDMASSSPMMDVDDAHPPVNTGIDDDGTPNVFDGLMRKAKQGHHLSVAITEPLSIDWLVEQDLANLPAYLDSLKTSTRWYPRLDEIVLVARNLKDDQLIKFDANAGIYKIQDFKFGWVGLPVWEAVVVTQITKNTLTAGLLDHKQNTEGSEEDVFRVEPMPEIGNPDKPWSTRYRIVHLLNMRPFSLWQELLNGADVSSSRECHPTVRHALTAMSSISVVGRYHFSSNGKEARVYCKGLFVGAEFFVAGDLVRFSSPIHNNSFGKDVIQIKRICVSYNLEREPASPSSVHITGVAYTTDPQHASGQHQRPIPFESLPFSGMRGYGLWYKMGEGDTLVRIPYTKLLTRLVEDKYMKGMISKPCLVRSPVGGAEHLNLSGHIIDITHGIEGVRVAREYSTQHDARIKEGQTWYLGENRVDQLDLTQINGQDVGHKARFGFESTPAPLQAAHLKAMFRARSARQKGPKIGNTYSAPSMNRQYGMLASSMNAIQDAIAHESADDKHFRDDFNEKSIRKFEDEFTQRTTKSDFDAFFS
;
A
#
# COMPACT_ATOMS: atom_id res chain seq x y z
N MET A 1 -5.02 44.58 11.92
CA MET A 1 -6.43 44.27 12.27
C MET A 1 -7.15 43.87 10.99
N ALA A 2 -8.21 43.05 11.07
CA ALA A 2 -9.00 42.70 9.88
C ALA A 2 -9.76 43.95 9.36
N THR A 3 -9.91 44.06 8.05
CA THR A 3 -10.66 45.16 7.43
C THR A 3 -12.15 44.94 7.64
N HIS A 4 -12.84 45.87 8.31
CA HIS A 4 -14.28 45.77 8.48
C HIS A 4 -15.02 46.14 7.19
N ILE A 5 -15.91 45.27 6.75
CA ILE A 5 -16.68 45.38 5.51
C ILE A 5 -18.05 45.97 5.82
N ASP A 6 -18.34 47.09 5.18
CA ASP A 6 -19.68 47.64 5.06
C ASP A 6 -20.27 47.21 3.71
N TRP A 7 -21.32 46.38 3.74
CA TRP A 7 -21.94 45.84 2.53
C TRP A 7 -22.59 46.90 1.64
N SER A 8 -22.87 48.11 2.15
CA SER A 8 -23.40 49.20 1.32
C SER A 8 -22.43 49.64 0.22
N HIS A 9 -21.13 49.35 0.37
CA HIS A 9 -20.10 49.67 -0.61
C HIS A 9 -19.87 48.58 -1.66
N TYR A 10 -20.61 47.47 -1.60
CA TYR A 10 -20.43 46.33 -2.50
C TYR A 10 -21.74 45.99 -3.20
N THR A 11 -21.68 45.70 -4.50
CA THR A 11 -22.84 45.28 -5.27
C THR A 11 -23.15 43.82 -4.94
N SER A 12 -24.18 43.58 -4.13
CA SER A 12 -24.65 42.21 -3.89
C SER A 12 -25.55 41.73 -5.04
N ASP A 13 -25.42 40.45 -5.41
CA ASP A 13 -26.32 39.77 -6.33
C ASP A 13 -27.49 39.08 -5.61
N GLY A 14 -27.66 39.29 -4.31
CA GLY A 14 -28.73 38.68 -3.53
C GLY A 14 -30.11 39.14 -3.98
N ASP A 15 -31.02 38.17 -4.20
CA ASP A 15 -32.42 38.37 -4.53
C ASP A 15 -33.30 38.12 -3.28
N PRO A 16 -33.85 39.17 -2.65
CA PRO A 16 -34.69 39.05 -1.46
C PRO A 16 -35.93 38.17 -1.68
N GLN A 17 -36.45 38.04 -2.91
CA GLN A 17 -37.60 37.19 -3.22
C GLN A 17 -37.25 35.69 -3.17
N LYS A 18 -35.96 35.35 -3.23
CA LYS A 18 -35.46 33.99 -3.08
C LYS A 18 -34.98 33.68 -1.65
N GLY A 19 -35.10 34.63 -0.75
CA GLY A 19 -34.82 34.47 0.68
C GLY A 19 -35.90 33.66 1.40
N VAL A 20 -35.59 33.23 2.61
CA VAL A 20 -36.56 32.64 3.54
C VAL A 20 -36.93 33.65 4.62
N ASN A 21 -38.20 33.68 5.04
CA ASN A 21 -38.69 34.58 6.11
C ASN A 21 -38.35 34.09 7.54
N ARG A 22 -37.42 33.15 7.70
CA ARG A 22 -37.04 32.59 9.01
C ARG A 22 -35.60 32.95 9.32
N PHE A 23 -35.38 33.63 10.44
CA PHE A 23 -34.06 33.94 10.96
C PHE A 23 -33.54 32.76 11.78
N SER A 24 -32.35 32.27 11.44
CA SER A 24 -31.65 31.26 12.22
C SER A 24 -31.19 31.82 13.57
N ASP A 25 -31.48 31.09 14.65
CA ASP A 25 -30.95 31.32 16.00
C ASP A 25 -29.42 31.16 16.09
N ARG A 26 -28.79 30.62 15.04
CA ARG A 26 -27.35 30.39 14.92
C ARG A 26 -26.63 31.38 14.02
N PHE A 27 -27.28 32.47 13.63
CA PHE A 27 -26.73 33.44 12.68
C PHE A 27 -25.34 33.97 13.10
N SER A 28 -25.16 34.40 14.35
CA SER A 28 -23.87 34.92 14.82
C SER A 28 -22.76 33.88 14.80
N GLN A 29 -23.08 32.62 15.06
CA GLN A 29 -22.11 31.51 14.97
C GLN A 29 -21.75 31.21 13.51
N TYR A 30 -22.74 31.26 12.62
CA TYR A 30 -22.54 31.07 11.19
C TYR A 30 -21.62 32.15 10.58
N ILE A 31 -21.83 33.42 10.95
CA ILE A 31 -20.97 34.53 10.49
C ILE A 31 -19.51 34.31 10.91
N LYS A 32 -19.25 33.88 12.15
CA LYS A 32 -17.89 33.57 12.61
C LYS A 32 -17.24 32.46 11.79
N GLU A 33 -17.96 31.39 11.50
CA GLU A 33 -17.47 30.28 10.67
C GLU A 33 -17.25 30.71 9.22
N LEU A 34 -18.14 31.54 8.66
CA LEU A 34 -18.01 32.10 7.32
C LEU A 34 -16.77 32.98 7.19
N LEU A 35 -16.51 33.87 8.15
CA LEU A 35 -15.33 34.73 8.16
C LEU A 35 -14.03 33.93 8.18
N ILE A 36 -13.99 32.81 8.90
CA ILE A 36 -12.82 31.91 8.90
C ILE A 36 -12.55 31.36 7.51
N ASP A 37 -13.57 30.96 6.76
CA ASP A 37 -13.40 30.39 5.42
C ASP A 37 -13.13 31.47 4.36
N VAL A 38 -13.79 32.62 4.43
CA VAL A 38 -13.51 33.78 3.55
C VAL A 38 -12.05 34.22 3.70
N ASN A 39 -11.56 34.34 4.94
CA ASN A 39 -10.19 34.78 5.21
C ASN A 39 -9.11 33.74 4.92
N LYS A 40 -9.46 32.50 4.54
CA LYS A 40 -8.48 31.52 4.01
C LYS A 40 -8.22 31.73 2.52
N ILE A 41 -9.12 32.39 1.80
CA ILE A 41 -9.01 32.57 0.37
C ILE A 41 -7.85 33.51 0.07
N LYS A 42 -6.89 33.05 -0.73
CA LYS A 42 -5.65 33.78 -1.02
C LYS A 42 -5.91 35.19 -1.56
N SER A 43 -6.83 35.34 -2.50
CA SER A 43 -7.18 36.64 -3.09
C SER A 43 -7.76 37.64 -2.08
N ILE A 44 -8.42 37.18 -1.02
CA ILE A 44 -8.88 38.06 0.06
C ILE A 44 -7.70 38.58 0.88
N LYS A 45 -6.74 37.72 1.23
CA LYS A 45 -5.53 38.16 1.93
C LYS A 45 -4.67 39.11 1.10
N ASP A 46 -4.57 38.84 -0.20
CA ASP A 46 -3.79 39.65 -1.13
C ASP A 46 -4.38 41.07 -1.29
N ASN A 47 -5.72 41.23 -1.19
CA ASN A 47 -6.40 42.53 -1.38
C ASN A 47 -6.73 43.28 -0.08
N PHE A 48 -6.97 42.57 1.03
CA PHE A 48 -7.40 43.15 2.31
C PHE A 48 -6.36 42.98 3.44
N GLY A 49 -5.19 42.43 3.12
CA GLY A 49 -4.08 42.21 4.04
C GLY A 49 -4.12 40.86 4.77
N PRO A 50 -3.06 40.51 5.52
CA PRO A 50 -2.88 39.19 6.12
C PRO A 50 -3.92 38.86 7.20
N ALA A 51 -4.56 39.87 7.78
CA ALA A 51 -5.64 39.72 8.76
C ALA A 51 -7.02 39.50 8.11
N GLY A 52 -7.17 39.67 6.79
CA GLY A 52 -8.40 39.46 6.04
C GLY A 52 -9.49 40.51 6.32
N VAL A 53 -10.74 40.08 6.23
CA VAL A 53 -11.96 40.89 6.38
C VAL A 53 -12.79 40.49 7.60
N SER A 54 -13.68 41.37 8.04
CA SER A 54 -14.70 41.12 9.07
C SER A 54 -16.02 41.78 8.68
N PHE A 55 -17.15 41.16 9.00
CA PHE A 55 -18.51 41.71 8.80
C PHE A 55 -19.48 41.02 9.77
N ASP A 56 -20.51 41.75 10.19
CA ASP A 56 -21.49 41.25 11.17
C ASP A 56 -22.83 40.82 10.54
N ALA A 57 -23.01 41.08 9.24
CA ALA A 57 -24.19 40.74 8.47
C ALA A 57 -23.82 40.00 7.18
N LEU A 58 -24.80 39.33 6.55
CA LEU A 58 -24.67 38.81 5.20
C LEU A 58 -24.87 39.94 4.17
N PRO A 59 -24.38 39.78 2.92
CA PRO A 59 -24.68 40.72 1.86
C PRO A 59 -26.20 40.90 1.68
N PRO A 60 -26.67 42.09 1.28
CA PRO A 60 -28.07 42.35 1.02
C PRO A 60 -28.73 41.28 0.14
N GLY A 61 -29.92 40.82 0.51
CA GLY A 61 -30.68 39.79 -0.22
C GLY A 61 -30.35 38.34 0.13
N TYR A 62 -29.35 38.09 0.99
CA TYR A 62 -29.04 36.75 1.50
C TYR A 62 -29.64 36.48 2.88
N ALA A 63 -30.13 35.26 3.09
CA ALA A 63 -30.73 34.81 4.37
C ALA A 63 -30.28 33.40 4.74
N LEU A 64 -30.07 33.15 6.03
CA LEU A 64 -29.68 31.85 6.59
C LEU A 64 -30.88 31.11 7.19
N ASP A 65 -31.12 29.89 6.70
CA ASP A 65 -32.07 28.91 7.24
C ASP A 65 -31.30 27.76 7.90
N THR A 66 -31.57 27.48 9.18
CA THR A 66 -30.99 26.33 9.88
C THR A 66 -32.07 25.28 10.10
N ARG A 67 -31.86 24.07 9.56
CA ARG A 67 -32.79 22.94 9.68
C ARG A 67 -32.21 21.86 10.57
N TYR A 68 -32.93 21.53 11.63
CA TYR A 68 -32.58 20.42 12.52
C TYR A 68 -33.00 19.08 11.89
N ARG A 69 -32.11 18.08 11.91
CA ARG A 69 -32.44 16.71 11.48
C ARG A 69 -33.12 15.94 12.60
N ALA A 70 -34.12 15.13 12.25
CA ALA A 70 -34.93 14.35 13.19
C ALA A 70 -34.21 13.15 13.84
N ILE A 71 -32.94 12.87 13.49
CA ILE A 71 -32.19 11.73 14.03
C ILE A 71 -31.24 12.23 15.11
N VAL A 72 -31.54 11.85 16.36
CA VAL A 72 -30.69 12.08 17.53
C VAL A 72 -29.94 10.80 17.83
N THR A 73 -28.68 10.72 17.41
CA THR A 73 -27.73 9.75 17.96
C THR A 73 -26.94 10.44 19.07
N ASN A 74 -27.00 9.89 20.29
CA ASN A 74 -26.27 10.34 21.49
C ASN A 74 -26.56 11.77 21.99
N GLY A 75 -27.80 12.28 21.82
CA GLY A 75 -28.22 13.56 22.40
C GLY A 75 -27.72 14.82 21.68
N HIS A 76 -26.88 14.70 20.64
CA HIS A 76 -26.44 15.83 19.82
C HIS A 76 -27.39 16.07 18.64
N LYS A 77 -28.10 17.20 18.65
CA LYS A 77 -28.97 17.63 17.53
C LYS A 77 -28.11 17.99 16.30
N LEU A 78 -28.16 17.18 15.25
CA LEU A 78 -27.54 17.50 13.96
C LEU A 78 -28.37 18.56 13.22
N TYR A 79 -27.72 19.59 12.67
CA TYR A 79 -28.37 20.66 11.91
C TYR A 79 -27.66 20.91 10.58
N ASP A 80 -28.41 21.34 9.57
CA ASP A 80 -27.92 21.78 8.27
C ASP A 80 -28.19 23.28 8.10
N ASN A 81 -27.18 24.02 7.66
CA ASN A 81 -27.28 25.45 7.35
C ASN A 81 -27.42 25.66 5.85
N TYR A 82 -28.46 26.40 5.46
CA TYR A 82 -28.74 26.74 4.07
C TYR A 82 -28.76 28.26 3.91
N VAL A 83 -27.95 28.79 3.00
CA VAL A 83 -27.99 30.21 2.65
C VAL A 83 -28.74 30.40 1.34
N TYR A 84 -29.86 31.10 1.43
CA TYR A 84 -30.74 31.47 0.34
C TYR A 84 -30.47 32.92 -0.11
N GLY A 85 -30.97 33.29 -1.29
CA GLY A 85 -30.78 34.62 -1.87
C GLY A 85 -29.98 34.64 -3.17
N HIS A 86 -29.26 33.57 -3.53
CA HIS A 86 -28.50 33.56 -4.78
C HIS A 86 -29.43 33.45 -6.01
N PRO A 87 -29.22 34.21 -7.11
CA PRO A 87 -30.11 34.18 -8.28
C PRO A 87 -30.25 32.80 -8.93
N LYS A 88 -29.22 31.97 -8.83
CA LYS A 88 -29.16 30.62 -9.43
C LYS A 88 -29.40 29.46 -8.45
N GLY A 89 -29.75 29.73 -7.18
CA GLY A 89 -30.04 28.65 -6.21
C GLY A 89 -29.74 29.01 -4.76
N HIS A 90 -29.27 28.03 -3.99
CA HIS A 90 -28.92 28.20 -2.57
C HIS A 90 -27.64 27.44 -2.22
N PHE A 91 -26.94 27.89 -1.18
CA PHE A 91 -25.72 27.28 -0.69
C PHE A 91 -26.02 26.33 0.48
N ARG A 92 -25.36 25.17 0.50
CA ARG A 92 -25.52 24.14 1.55
C ARG A 92 -24.30 23.99 2.45
N THR A 93 -23.21 24.68 2.13
CA THR A 93 -21.95 24.65 2.90
C THR A 93 -21.34 26.04 2.95
N ILE A 94 -20.71 26.35 4.08
CA ILE A 94 -20.04 27.63 4.34
C ILE A 94 -18.96 27.89 3.29
N ALA A 95 -18.10 26.91 3.02
CA ALA A 95 -17.04 27.02 2.02
C ALA A 95 -17.56 27.43 0.63
N SER A 96 -18.67 26.84 0.17
CA SER A 96 -19.24 27.17 -1.15
C SER A 96 -19.78 28.60 -1.22
N PHE A 97 -20.26 29.12 -0.10
CA PHE A 97 -20.74 30.49 0.00
C PHE A 97 -19.57 31.47 0.22
N ALA A 98 -18.52 31.07 0.93
CA ALA A 98 -17.31 31.87 1.14
C ALA A 98 -16.61 32.24 -0.18
N GLU A 99 -16.56 31.31 -1.14
CA GLU A 99 -16.06 31.61 -2.50
C GLU A 99 -16.90 32.68 -3.20
N HIS A 100 -18.23 32.63 -3.03
CA HIS A 100 -19.15 33.61 -3.58
C HIS A 100 -18.99 34.98 -2.91
N ILE A 101 -18.88 35.01 -1.59
CA ILE A 101 -18.58 36.21 -0.80
C ILE A 101 -17.27 36.85 -1.27
N ALA A 102 -16.23 36.05 -1.51
CA ALA A 102 -14.98 36.59 -2.00
C ALA A 102 -15.12 37.24 -3.39
N SER A 103 -15.92 36.66 -4.29
CA SER A 103 -16.25 37.29 -5.57
C SER A 103 -17.03 38.61 -5.41
N ILE A 104 -17.93 38.71 -4.44
CA ILE A 104 -18.63 39.97 -4.13
C ILE A 104 -17.64 41.03 -3.62
N LEU A 105 -16.77 40.67 -2.67
CA LEU A 105 -15.78 41.59 -2.09
C LEU A 105 -14.71 42.06 -3.09
N LEU A 106 -14.42 41.23 -4.10
CA LEU A 106 -13.48 41.58 -5.17
C LEU A 106 -14.17 42.23 -6.38
N ASN A 107 -15.48 42.53 -6.29
CA ASN A 107 -16.31 43.03 -7.39
C ASN A 107 -16.20 42.19 -8.68
N ASN A 108 -16.01 40.88 -8.54
CA ASN A 108 -15.85 39.93 -9.65
C ASN A 108 -16.91 38.83 -9.60
N ILE A 109 -18.17 39.23 -9.57
CA ILE A 109 -19.33 38.31 -9.56
C ILE A 109 -19.51 37.64 -10.93
N GLN A 110 -19.15 38.32 -12.03
CA GLN A 110 -19.33 37.80 -13.39
C GLN A 110 -18.44 36.58 -13.67
N ASP A 111 -17.21 36.55 -13.15
CA ASP A 111 -16.30 35.40 -13.26
C ASP A 111 -16.30 34.52 -12.01
N CYS A 112 -17.39 34.55 -11.22
CA CYS A 112 -17.46 33.82 -9.97
C CYS A 112 -17.35 32.31 -10.18
N GLN A 113 -16.38 31.70 -9.51
CA GLN A 113 -16.09 30.27 -9.59
C GLN A 113 -16.82 29.43 -8.55
N CYS A 114 -17.78 30.01 -7.81
CA CYS A 114 -18.54 29.26 -6.81
C CYS A 114 -19.45 28.21 -7.47
N ARG A 115 -19.82 27.19 -6.69
CA ARG A 115 -20.67 26.08 -7.17
C ARG A 115 -22.01 26.53 -7.79
N ALA A 116 -22.58 27.65 -7.33
CA ALA A 116 -23.86 28.16 -7.82
C ALA A 116 -23.73 29.01 -9.11
N CYS A 117 -22.58 29.64 -9.34
CA CYS A 117 -22.30 30.48 -10.50
C CYS A 117 -21.80 29.70 -11.72
N ARG A 118 -21.06 28.60 -11.50
CA ARG A 118 -20.52 27.77 -12.58
C ARG A 118 -21.64 27.20 -13.47
N PRO A 119 -21.50 27.27 -14.81
CA PRO A 119 -22.45 26.62 -15.71
C PRO A 119 -22.45 25.12 -15.44
N ARG A 120 -23.64 24.56 -15.16
CA ARG A 120 -23.83 23.11 -15.18
C ARG A 120 -23.45 22.61 -16.57
N GLN A 121 -22.44 21.75 -16.67
CA GLN A 121 -22.26 20.97 -17.89
C GLN A 121 -23.60 20.26 -18.20
N PRO A 122 -24.06 20.28 -19.47
CA PRO A 122 -25.34 19.69 -19.81
C PRO A 122 -25.29 18.19 -19.53
N THR A 123 -25.98 17.78 -18.47
CA THR A 123 -26.39 16.39 -18.30
C THR A 123 -27.19 16.01 -19.55
N LEU A 124 -26.71 15.04 -20.33
CA LEU A 124 -27.49 14.37 -21.36
C LEU A 124 -28.87 14.03 -20.77
N LYS A 125 -29.91 14.66 -21.32
CA LYS A 125 -31.28 14.48 -20.86
C LYS A 125 -31.66 13.02 -21.06
N LYS A 126 -31.87 12.28 -19.96
CA LYS A 126 -32.71 11.08 -19.96
C LYS A 126 -34.07 11.47 -20.52
N ALA A 127 -34.43 10.93 -21.69
CA ALA A 127 -35.79 11.02 -22.20
C ALA A 127 -36.72 10.29 -21.23
N LYS A 128 -37.63 11.03 -20.60
CA LYS A 128 -38.78 10.47 -19.88
C LYS A 128 -39.82 10.06 -20.93
N ALA A 129 -39.97 8.77 -21.17
CA ALA A 129 -41.19 8.23 -21.76
C ALA A 129 -42.31 8.38 -20.73
N THR A 130 -43.22 9.32 -20.99
CA THR A 130 -44.49 9.44 -20.26
C THR A 130 -45.49 8.58 -21.00
N GLN A 131 -46.03 7.58 -20.30
CA GLN A 131 -47.16 6.78 -20.73
C GLN A 131 -48.37 7.70 -20.95
N GLN A 132 -48.96 7.64 -22.14
CA GLN A 132 -50.35 8.06 -22.36
C GLN A 132 -51.13 6.88 -22.92
N ALA A 133 -52.32 6.74 -22.35
CA ALA A 133 -53.18 5.58 -22.38
C ALA A 133 -54.02 5.49 -23.66
N THR A 134 -54.33 4.25 -24.04
CA THR A 134 -55.60 3.73 -24.59
C THR A 134 -56.47 4.62 -25.49
N THR A 135 -56.76 4.15 -26.71
CA THR A 135 -58.07 3.56 -27.12
C THR A 135 -58.17 3.40 -28.64
N THR A 136 -58.71 2.24 -29.10
CA THR A 136 -59.52 1.99 -30.33
C THR A 136 -59.00 2.47 -31.70
N SER A 137 -59.04 1.76 -32.83
CA SER A 137 -59.76 0.58 -33.33
C SER A 137 -59.22 0.29 -34.74
N THR A 138 -59.31 -0.98 -35.14
CA THR A 138 -59.23 -1.64 -36.47
C THR A 138 -59.74 -0.83 -37.69
N PRO A 139 -59.41 -1.18 -38.98
CA PRO A 139 -59.55 -2.55 -39.50
C PRO A 139 -58.59 -3.05 -40.63
N THR A 140 -58.44 -4.40 -40.67
CA THR A 140 -58.41 -5.33 -41.83
C THR A 140 -57.41 -5.06 -42.98
N ASN A 141 -56.67 -6.01 -43.57
CA ASN A 141 -57.10 -7.32 -44.08
C ASN A 141 -55.88 -8.14 -44.61
N ASN A 142 -55.92 -9.47 -44.41
CA ASN A 142 -55.66 -10.58 -45.35
C ASN A 142 -54.34 -10.60 -46.18
N ASN A 143 -53.56 -11.69 -46.27
CA ASN A 143 -53.94 -13.10 -46.44
C ASN A 143 -52.84 -14.08 -46.00
N ASN A 144 -53.29 -15.29 -45.68
CA ASN A 144 -52.52 -16.52 -45.46
C ASN A 144 -51.82 -17.00 -46.74
N ASP A 145 -50.65 -17.65 -46.58
CA ASP A 145 -50.35 -18.90 -47.28
C ASP A 145 -49.36 -19.77 -46.47
N MET A 146 -49.78 -21.02 -46.25
CA MET A 146 -49.05 -22.11 -45.62
C MET A 146 -48.49 -23.03 -46.70
N ALA A 147 -47.22 -23.44 -46.63
CA ALA A 147 -46.79 -24.84 -46.70
C ALA A 147 -45.27 -25.02 -46.49
N SER A 148 -44.92 -25.65 -45.37
CA SER A 148 -43.89 -26.71 -45.19
C SER A 148 -42.80 -26.91 -46.27
N SER A 149 -41.51 -26.71 -45.91
CA SER A 149 -40.51 -27.79 -45.64
C SER A 149 -39.03 -27.30 -45.68
N SER A 150 -38.35 -27.34 -44.50
CA SER A 150 -36.89 -27.52 -44.21
C SER A 150 -35.81 -26.56 -44.79
N PRO A 151 -34.58 -26.43 -44.24
CA PRO A 151 -33.98 -26.95 -42.99
C PRO A 151 -33.36 -25.85 -42.06
N MET A 152 -32.89 -26.27 -40.88
CA MET A 152 -32.03 -25.49 -39.97
C MET A 152 -30.75 -24.99 -40.67
N MET A 153 -30.42 -23.70 -40.52
CA MET A 153 -29.05 -23.17 -40.46
C MET A 153 -29.01 -21.90 -39.60
N ASP A 154 -28.01 -21.85 -38.72
CA ASP A 154 -27.46 -20.67 -38.06
C ASP A 154 -27.25 -19.48 -39.00
N VAL A 155 -27.45 -18.25 -38.51
CA VAL A 155 -26.45 -17.16 -38.61
C VAL A 155 -26.64 -16.18 -37.44
N ASP A 156 -25.50 -15.94 -36.79
CA ASP A 156 -25.07 -14.81 -35.97
C ASP A 156 -25.84 -13.48 -36.04
N ASP A 157 -25.94 -12.84 -34.87
CA ASP A 157 -25.53 -11.43 -34.74
C ASP A 157 -25.05 -11.15 -33.31
N ALA A 158 -23.84 -11.63 -33.01
CA ALA A 158 -23.03 -11.15 -31.91
C ALA A 158 -22.40 -9.80 -32.30
N HIS A 159 -23.04 -8.69 -31.92
CA HIS A 159 -22.31 -7.44 -31.77
C HIS A 159 -21.63 -7.41 -30.39
N PRO A 160 -20.29 -7.36 -30.31
CA PRO A 160 -19.59 -7.22 -29.04
C PRO A 160 -19.97 -5.88 -28.39
N PRO A 161 -20.12 -5.82 -27.06
CA PRO A 161 -20.48 -4.59 -26.38
C PRO A 161 -19.40 -3.53 -26.67
N VAL A 162 -19.84 -2.35 -27.10
CA VAL A 162 -18.98 -1.17 -27.26
C VAL A 162 -18.36 -0.86 -25.89
N ASN A 163 -17.10 -1.24 -25.72
CA ASN A 163 -16.35 -1.00 -24.50
C ASN A 163 -16.12 0.51 -24.33
N THR A 164 -16.94 1.17 -23.51
CA THR A 164 -16.93 2.62 -23.29
C THR A 164 -15.70 3.10 -22.51
N GLY A 165 -14.82 2.21 -22.04
CA GLY A 165 -13.65 2.57 -21.23
C GLY A 165 -14.04 3.10 -19.85
N ILE A 166 -15.20 2.64 -19.35
CA ILE A 166 -15.78 2.97 -18.05
C ILE A 166 -16.08 1.61 -17.41
N ASP A 167 -15.62 1.39 -16.19
CA ASP A 167 -15.88 0.15 -15.45
C ASP A 167 -17.34 0.08 -14.95
N ASP A 168 -17.69 -1.05 -14.32
CA ASP A 168 -19.04 -1.31 -13.81
C ASP A 168 -19.51 -0.28 -12.76
N ASP A 169 -18.56 0.43 -12.13
CA ASP A 169 -18.79 1.49 -11.14
C ASP A 169 -18.90 2.89 -11.75
N GLY A 170 -18.79 3.02 -13.08
CA GLY A 170 -18.86 4.32 -13.76
C GLY A 170 -17.54 5.11 -13.74
N THR A 171 -16.42 4.48 -13.35
CA THR A 171 -15.10 5.09 -13.30
C THR A 171 -14.37 4.91 -14.63
N PRO A 172 -13.83 6.00 -15.22
CA PRO A 172 -13.02 5.88 -16.43
C PRO A 172 -11.76 5.05 -16.18
N ASN A 173 -11.59 3.94 -16.91
CA ASN A 173 -10.36 3.18 -16.89
C ASN A 173 -9.30 3.93 -17.72
N VAL A 174 -8.46 4.70 -17.03
CA VAL A 174 -7.44 5.56 -17.66
C VAL A 174 -6.44 4.72 -18.44
N PHE A 175 -6.05 3.56 -17.90
CA PHE A 175 -5.12 2.65 -18.56
C PHE A 175 -5.68 2.12 -19.89
N ASP A 176 -6.91 1.62 -19.92
CA ASP A 176 -7.55 1.13 -21.14
C ASP A 176 -7.72 2.25 -22.18
N GLY A 177 -8.06 3.46 -21.71
CA GLY A 177 -8.12 4.64 -22.55
C GLY A 177 -6.78 4.97 -23.23
N LEU A 178 -5.68 4.89 -22.48
CA LEU A 178 -4.33 5.10 -23.01
C LEU A 178 -3.90 3.97 -23.96
N MET A 179 -4.21 2.72 -23.62
CA MET A 179 -3.92 1.55 -24.45
C MET A 179 -4.66 1.63 -25.80
N ARG A 180 -5.93 2.04 -25.80
CA ARG A 180 -6.72 2.23 -27.03
C ARG A 180 -6.11 3.32 -27.93
N LYS A 181 -5.72 4.46 -27.36
CA LYS A 181 -5.03 5.52 -28.11
C LYS A 181 -3.71 5.04 -28.68
N ALA A 182 -2.94 4.28 -27.90
CA ALA A 182 -1.68 3.67 -28.36
C ALA A 182 -1.90 2.73 -29.55
N LYS A 183 -2.90 1.85 -29.49
CA LYS A 183 -3.29 0.96 -30.60
C LYS A 183 -3.73 1.71 -31.86
N GLN A 184 -4.31 2.90 -31.71
CA GLN A 184 -4.63 3.79 -32.83
C GLN A 184 -3.38 4.47 -33.44
N GLY A 185 -2.17 4.10 -33.03
CA GLY A 185 -0.91 4.64 -33.54
C GLY A 185 -0.47 5.94 -32.88
N HIS A 186 -1.11 6.38 -31.79
CA HIS A 186 -0.70 7.61 -31.11
C HIS A 186 0.61 7.41 -30.34
N HIS A 187 1.52 8.36 -30.52
CA HIS A 187 2.71 8.50 -29.69
C HIS A 187 2.33 9.20 -28.38
N LEU A 188 2.54 8.52 -27.26
CA LEU A 188 2.09 8.99 -25.95
C LEU A 188 3.26 9.00 -24.96
N SER A 189 3.24 9.96 -24.05
CA SER A 189 4.12 10.04 -22.88
C SER A 189 3.36 10.83 -21.82
N VAL A 190 2.64 10.11 -20.95
CA VAL A 190 1.64 10.70 -20.05
C VAL A 190 1.76 10.09 -18.66
N ALA A 191 1.68 10.92 -17.63
CA ALA A 191 1.57 10.44 -16.25
C ALA A 191 0.22 9.73 -16.05
N ILE A 192 0.23 8.59 -15.37
CA ILE A 192 -0.99 7.87 -15.00
C ILE A 192 -1.47 8.42 -13.65
N THR A 193 -2.67 8.98 -13.64
CA THR A 193 -3.35 9.42 -12.43
C THR A 193 -4.82 9.02 -12.53
N GLU A 194 -5.35 8.36 -11.51
CA GLU A 194 -6.73 7.87 -11.49
C GLU A 194 -7.49 8.48 -10.30
N PRO A 195 -7.64 9.82 -10.24
CA PRO A 195 -8.25 10.49 -9.09
C PRO A 195 -9.75 10.18 -8.91
N LEU A 196 -10.36 9.48 -9.87
CA LEU A 196 -11.74 9.00 -9.81
C LEU A 196 -11.83 7.54 -9.34
N SER A 197 -10.71 6.79 -9.35
CA SER A 197 -10.64 5.43 -8.82
C SER A 197 -10.50 5.47 -7.30
N ILE A 198 -11.40 4.76 -6.61
CA ILE A 198 -11.36 4.64 -5.15
C ILE A 198 -10.09 3.90 -4.74
N ASP A 199 -9.73 2.83 -5.43
CA ASP A 199 -8.54 2.04 -5.13
C ASP A 199 -7.27 2.88 -5.24
N TRP A 200 -7.16 3.69 -6.30
CA TRP A 200 -6.03 4.60 -6.46
C TRP A 200 -5.95 5.64 -5.33
N LEU A 201 -7.10 6.21 -4.93
CA LEU A 201 -7.16 7.15 -3.82
C LEU A 201 -6.81 6.48 -2.48
N VAL A 202 -7.28 5.25 -2.25
CA VAL A 202 -6.95 4.47 -1.05
C VAL A 202 -5.44 4.24 -1.02
N GLU A 203 -4.82 3.80 -2.12
CA GLU A 203 -3.37 3.59 -2.20
C GLU A 203 -2.57 4.88 -1.94
N GLN A 204 -2.94 5.99 -2.60
CA GLN A 204 -2.19 7.24 -2.49
C GLN A 204 -2.39 7.92 -1.13
N ASP A 205 -3.63 7.99 -0.64
CA ASP A 205 -4.00 8.85 0.49
C ASP A 205 -4.18 8.09 1.82
N LEU A 206 -4.81 6.91 1.81
CA LEU A 206 -5.13 6.16 3.03
C LEU A 206 -4.00 5.21 3.43
N ALA A 207 -3.51 4.41 2.49
CA ALA A 207 -2.37 3.53 2.67
C ALA A 207 -1.03 4.30 2.65
N ASN A 208 -1.05 5.56 2.18
CA ASN A 208 0.10 6.44 2.04
C ASN A 208 1.30 5.74 1.35
N LEU A 209 1.01 5.02 0.27
CA LEU A 209 2.00 4.30 -0.52
C LEU A 209 3.19 5.19 -0.94
N PRO A 210 3.00 6.47 -1.34
CA PRO A 210 4.13 7.36 -1.64
C PRO A 210 5.11 7.51 -0.48
N ALA A 211 4.63 7.78 0.74
CA ALA A 211 5.50 7.93 1.90
C ALA A 211 6.19 6.62 2.29
N TYR A 212 5.49 5.49 2.16
CA TYR A 212 6.10 4.18 2.39
C TYR A 212 7.25 3.93 1.39
N LEU A 213 7.02 4.12 0.10
CA LEU A 213 8.05 3.97 -0.93
C LEU A 213 9.22 4.95 -0.74
N ASP A 214 8.95 6.17 -0.28
CA ASP A 214 10.00 7.13 0.06
C ASP A 214 10.82 6.68 1.27
N SER A 215 10.19 6.10 2.29
CA SER A 215 10.90 5.53 3.45
C SER A 215 11.86 4.43 3.05
N LEU A 216 11.50 3.62 2.03
CA LEU A 216 12.33 2.52 1.54
C LEU A 216 13.66 3.00 0.95
N LYS A 217 13.74 4.23 0.43
CA LYS A 217 14.99 4.81 -0.13
C LYS A 217 16.10 4.95 0.91
N THR A 218 15.72 5.10 2.17
CA THR A 218 16.65 5.24 3.30
C THR A 218 16.73 3.99 4.17
N SER A 219 15.78 3.07 4.02
CA SER A 219 15.75 1.79 4.74
C SER A 219 16.89 0.87 4.30
N THR A 220 17.39 0.06 5.22
CA THR A 220 18.31 -1.03 4.91
C THR A 220 17.59 -2.18 4.21
N ARG A 221 18.23 -2.82 3.23
CA ARG A 221 17.58 -3.85 2.39
C ARG A 221 17.30 -5.15 3.14
N TRP A 222 18.01 -5.45 4.22
CA TRP A 222 17.75 -6.62 5.07
C TRP A 222 16.42 -6.55 5.84
N TYR A 223 15.82 -5.37 5.99
CA TYR A 223 14.59 -5.20 6.76
C TYR A 223 13.39 -5.76 5.96
N PRO A 224 12.57 -6.64 6.55
CA PRO A 224 11.36 -7.15 5.90
C PRO A 224 10.42 -6.02 5.49
N ARG A 225 9.89 -6.09 4.27
CA ARG A 225 8.94 -5.11 3.73
C ARG A 225 7.52 -5.63 3.83
N LEU A 226 6.55 -4.71 3.83
CA LEU A 226 5.14 -5.04 3.75
C LEU A 226 4.86 -5.97 2.56
N ASP A 227 4.03 -6.96 2.81
CA ASP A 227 3.57 -8.02 1.91
C ASP A 227 4.67 -8.95 1.36
N GLU A 228 5.89 -8.89 1.91
CA GLU A 228 6.91 -9.90 1.63
C GLU A 228 6.61 -11.22 2.35
N ILE A 229 7.03 -12.32 1.72
CA ILE A 229 7.03 -13.63 2.35
C ILE A 229 8.37 -13.82 3.07
N VAL A 230 8.29 -14.19 4.34
CA VAL A 230 9.45 -14.45 5.20
C VAL A 230 9.24 -15.74 5.98
N LEU A 231 10.31 -16.28 6.54
CA LEU A 231 10.29 -17.43 7.42
C LEU A 231 10.35 -16.97 8.88
N VAL A 232 9.49 -17.54 9.71
CA VAL A 232 9.47 -17.30 11.16
C VAL A 232 9.34 -18.60 11.92
N ALA A 233 9.84 -18.65 13.15
CA ALA A 233 9.54 -19.74 14.05
C ALA A 233 8.48 -19.30 15.05
N ARG A 234 7.27 -19.87 14.98
CA ARG A 234 6.20 -19.57 15.95
C ARG A 234 6.20 -20.53 17.15
N ASN A 235 7.11 -21.49 17.23
CA ASN A 235 7.26 -22.34 18.43
C ASN A 235 8.15 -21.69 19.51
N LEU A 236 8.28 -20.35 19.51
CA LEU A 236 9.04 -19.59 20.48
C LEU A 236 8.16 -19.10 21.64
N LYS A 237 8.69 -19.16 22.86
CA LYS A 237 8.19 -18.41 24.03
C LYS A 237 8.73 -16.98 24.02
N ASP A 238 8.16 -16.11 24.84
CA ASP A 238 8.48 -14.67 24.84
C ASP A 238 9.95 -14.36 25.21
N ASP A 239 10.59 -15.22 26.00
CA ASP A 239 11.99 -15.11 26.43
C ASP A 239 13.00 -15.87 25.55
N GLN A 240 12.54 -16.36 24.39
CA GLN A 240 13.32 -17.21 23.49
C GLN A 240 13.68 -16.52 22.18
N LEU A 241 14.89 -16.77 21.71
CA LEU A 241 15.43 -16.21 20.47
C LEU A 241 16.03 -17.30 19.59
N ILE A 242 15.91 -17.10 18.28
CA ILE A 242 16.60 -17.96 17.32
C ILE A 242 18.05 -17.51 17.19
N LYS A 243 18.99 -18.39 17.54
CA LYS A 243 20.43 -18.15 17.34
C LYS A 243 21.06 -19.26 16.53
N PHE A 244 22.11 -18.90 15.79
CA PHE A 244 22.89 -19.84 15.01
C PHE A 244 23.90 -20.56 15.93
N ASP A 245 23.82 -21.88 16.00
CA ASP A 245 24.83 -22.70 16.67
C ASP A 245 25.95 -23.05 15.69
N ALA A 246 27.08 -22.34 15.82
CA ALA A 246 28.23 -22.51 14.93
C ALA A 246 28.88 -23.90 14.99
N ASN A 247 28.70 -24.65 16.08
CA ASN A 247 29.27 -25.99 16.22
C ASN A 247 28.40 -27.03 15.50
N ALA A 248 27.08 -26.89 15.62
CA ALA A 248 26.12 -27.80 14.99
C ALA A 248 25.79 -27.40 13.54
N GLY A 249 26.13 -26.17 13.13
CA GLY A 249 25.85 -25.66 11.78
C GLY A 249 24.37 -25.38 11.53
N ILE A 250 23.55 -25.27 12.59
CA ILE A 250 22.09 -25.14 12.50
C ILE A 250 21.56 -24.04 13.42
N TYR A 251 20.38 -23.53 13.09
CA TYR A 251 19.66 -22.62 13.97
C TYR A 251 18.96 -23.38 15.09
N LYS A 252 19.09 -22.86 16.31
CA LYS A 252 18.49 -23.40 17.53
C LYS A 252 17.78 -22.31 18.30
N ILE A 253 16.80 -22.73 19.10
CA ILE A 253 16.12 -21.86 20.05
C ILE A 253 16.99 -21.75 21.28
N GLN A 254 17.39 -20.53 21.62
CA GLN A 254 18.06 -20.22 22.87
C GLN A 254 17.10 -19.52 23.81
N ASP A 255 17.01 -20.08 25.01
CA ASP A 255 16.34 -19.53 26.17
C ASP A 255 17.38 -18.84 27.06
N PHE A 256 17.02 -17.68 27.62
CA PHE A 256 17.94 -16.92 28.46
C PHE A 256 18.36 -17.68 29.73
N LYS A 257 17.46 -18.48 30.31
CA LYS A 257 17.70 -19.22 31.56
C LYS A 257 18.28 -20.61 31.31
N PHE A 258 17.77 -21.30 30.29
CA PHE A 258 18.05 -22.73 30.09
C PHE A 258 19.06 -23.01 28.96
N GLY A 259 19.52 -21.99 28.24
CA GLY A 259 20.43 -22.17 27.11
C GLY A 259 19.71 -22.76 25.90
N TRP A 260 20.25 -23.81 25.27
CA TRP A 260 19.64 -24.40 24.07
C TRP A 260 18.44 -25.28 24.44
N VAL A 261 17.25 -24.92 23.97
CA VAL A 261 15.99 -25.58 24.37
C VAL A 261 15.28 -26.32 23.24
N GLY A 262 15.70 -26.14 21.99
CA GLY A 262 15.08 -26.86 20.87
C GLY A 262 15.46 -26.34 19.50
N LEU A 263 14.71 -26.81 18.50
CA LEU A 263 14.85 -26.41 17.10
C LEU A 263 13.66 -25.54 16.66
N PRO A 264 13.89 -24.51 15.83
CA PRO A 264 12.80 -23.72 15.26
C PRO A 264 11.96 -24.55 14.29
N VAL A 265 10.65 -24.43 14.37
CA VAL A 265 9.72 -24.91 13.33
C VAL A 265 9.45 -23.73 12.40
N TRP A 266 10.07 -23.76 11.22
CA TRP A 266 9.96 -22.68 10.25
C TRP A 266 8.60 -22.70 9.55
N GLU A 267 7.88 -21.59 9.65
CA GLU A 267 6.66 -21.31 8.92
C GLU A 267 6.90 -20.16 7.95
N ALA A 268 6.33 -20.25 6.74
CA ALA A 268 6.29 -19.09 5.85
C ALA A 268 5.08 -18.21 6.17
N VAL A 269 5.32 -16.91 6.26
CA VAL A 269 4.32 -15.89 6.64
C VAL A 269 4.46 -14.67 5.74
N VAL A 270 3.36 -13.94 5.57
CA VAL A 270 3.29 -12.64 4.90
C VAL A 270 3.39 -11.54 5.96
N VAL A 271 4.23 -10.52 5.72
CA VAL A 271 4.34 -9.36 6.60
C VAL A 271 3.18 -8.40 6.35
N THR A 272 2.23 -8.30 7.28
CA THR A 272 1.01 -7.50 7.08
C THR A 272 1.08 -6.13 7.74
N GLN A 273 1.91 -5.95 8.79
CA GLN A 273 2.15 -4.66 9.42
C GLN A 273 3.58 -4.56 9.99
N ILE A 274 4.13 -3.36 10.01
CA ILE A 274 5.42 -3.01 10.62
C ILE A 274 5.10 -2.06 11.80
N THR A 275 5.54 -2.36 13.03
CA THR A 275 5.12 -1.62 14.25
C THR A 275 5.96 -0.41 14.62
N LYS A 276 6.89 0.03 13.75
CA LYS A 276 7.26 1.46 13.75
C LYS A 276 5.98 2.29 13.59
N ASN A 277 6.03 3.60 13.81
CA ASN A 277 4.94 4.53 13.45
C ASN A 277 4.70 4.52 11.92
N THR A 278 4.34 3.37 11.36
CA THR A 278 4.15 3.08 9.97
C THR A 278 2.70 3.39 9.68
N LEU A 279 2.51 4.27 8.70
CA LEU A 279 1.30 5.00 8.37
C LEU A 279 0.04 4.16 8.11
N THR A 280 0.15 2.83 8.00
CA THR A 280 -0.98 1.90 7.93
C THR A 280 -1.69 1.68 9.27
N ALA A 281 -1.06 2.02 10.41
CA ALA A 281 -1.68 1.90 11.74
C ALA A 281 -2.89 2.84 11.93
N GLY A 282 -3.00 3.91 11.14
CA GLY A 282 -4.05 4.93 11.27
C GLY A 282 -5.47 4.49 10.84
N LEU A 283 -5.64 3.26 10.35
CA LEU A 283 -6.97 2.72 9.99
C LEU A 283 -7.41 1.52 10.84
N LEU A 284 -6.50 0.84 11.55
CA LEU A 284 -6.82 -0.42 12.22
C LEU A 284 -6.31 -0.57 13.65
N ASP A 285 -5.51 0.35 14.18
CA ASP A 285 -5.00 0.23 15.55
C ASP A 285 -5.44 1.41 16.44
N HIS A 286 -6.52 1.21 17.18
CA HIS A 286 -6.86 2.03 18.34
C HIS A 286 -6.21 1.41 19.58
N LYS A 287 -4.90 1.60 19.75
CA LYS A 287 -4.18 1.62 21.05
C LYS A 287 -2.69 1.89 20.83
N GLN A 288 -2.32 3.17 20.76
CA GLN A 288 -0.95 3.58 21.07
C GLN A 288 -0.82 3.61 22.59
N ASN A 289 -0.25 2.54 23.17
CA ASN A 289 0.45 2.67 24.45
C ASN A 289 1.91 3.03 24.11
N THR A 290 2.16 4.33 23.99
CA THR A 290 3.51 4.90 24.10
C THR A 290 3.92 4.81 25.56
N GLU A 291 4.60 3.72 25.93
CA GLU A 291 5.50 3.60 27.09
C GLU A 291 6.03 2.16 27.14
N GLY A 292 7.15 1.92 26.46
CA GLY A 292 7.82 0.62 26.31
C GLY A 292 8.78 0.68 25.13
N SER A 293 9.94 0.04 25.24
CA SER A 293 11.04 0.05 24.25
C SER A 293 10.58 0.01 22.79
N GLU A 294 11.26 0.78 21.93
CA GLU A 294 11.13 0.78 20.46
C GLU A 294 11.56 -0.60 19.87
N GLU A 295 10.76 -1.64 20.07
CA GLU A 295 11.06 -2.96 19.55
C GLU A 295 10.62 -3.09 18.08
N ASP A 296 11.56 -3.50 17.22
CA ASP A 296 11.30 -3.81 15.82
C ASP A 296 10.46 -5.10 15.71
N VAL A 297 9.15 -4.97 15.88
CA VAL A 297 8.18 -6.07 15.77
C VAL A 297 7.30 -5.95 14.53
N PHE A 298 6.75 -7.08 14.11
CA PHE A 298 6.00 -7.21 12.86
C PHE A 298 4.76 -8.04 13.10
N ARG A 299 3.62 -7.57 12.58
CA ARG A 299 2.44 -8.44 12.45
C ARG A 299 2.62 -9.28 11.19
N VAL A 300 2.52 -10.58 11.35
CA VAL A 300 2.67 -11.55 10.27
C VAL A 300 1.50 -12.53 10.24
N GLU A 301 1.10 -12.95 9.05
CA GLU A 301 0.01 -13.90 8.82
C GLU A 301 0.53 -15.10 8.01
N PRO A 302 0.29 -16.36 8.42
CA PRO A 302 0.81 -17.52 7.71
C PRO A 302 0.31 -17.64 6.27
N MET A 303 1.21 -18.04 5.37
CA MET A 303 0.92 -18.13 3.94
C MET A 303 -0.20 -19.14 3.68
N PRO A 304 -1.34 -18.73 3.12
CA PRO A 304 -2.43 -19.64 2.80
C PRO A 304 -2.13 -20.42 1.52
N GLU A 305 -2.82 -21.55 1.36
CA GLU A 305 -2.73 -22.37 0.16
C GLU A 305 -3.39 -21.64 -1.03
N ILE A 306 -2.66 -21.52 -2.13
CA ILE A 306 -3.18 -20.97 -3.39
C ILE A 306 -4.25 -21.92 -3.96
N GLY A 307 -5.35 -21.39 -4.47
CA GLY A 307 -6.50 -22.12 -5.00
C GLY A 307 -7.51 -22.60 -3.96
N ASN A 308 -7.17 -22.57 -2.66
CA ASN A 308 -8.05 -23.07 -1.61
C ASN A 308 -9.03 -21.97 -1.11
N PRO A 309 -10.36 -22.13 -1.23
CA PRO A 309 -11.31 -21.08 -0.88
C PRO A 309 -11.43 -20.78 0.63
N ASP A 310 -11.15 -21.74 1.51
CA ASP A 310 -11.40 -21.63 2.96
C ASP A 310 -10.26 -20.96 3.73
N LYS A 311 -9.08 -20.80 3.10
CA LYS A 311 -7.89 -20.08 3.59
C LYS A 311 -7.67 -20.17 5.12
N PRO A 312 -7.61 -21.37 5.74
CA PRO A 312 -7.61 -21.52 7.20
C PRO A 312 -6.36 -20.96 7.91
N TRP A 313 -5.32 -20.63 7.15
CA TRP A 313 -4.06 -20.10 7.66
C TRP A 313 -4.05 -18.57 7.81
N SER A 314 -4.83 -17.83 7.01
CA SER A 314 -4.75 -16.37 6.93
C SER A 314 -5.27 -15.65 8.18
N THR A 315 -6.03 -16.32 9.06
CA THR A 315 -6.54 -15.72 10.30
C THR A 315 -5.58 -15.85 11.49
N ARG A 316 -4.50 -16.63 11.36
CA ARG A 316 -3.62 -17.01 12.48
C ARG A 316 -2.44 -16.04 12.67
N TYR A 317 -2.74 -14.75 12.81
CA TYR A 317 -1.71 -13.72 12.91
C TYR A 317 -0.85 -13.86 14.17
N ARG A 318 0.39 -13.35 14.11
CA ARG A 318 1.26 -13.22 15.28
C ARG A 318 2.11 -11.97 15.18
N ILE A 319 2.49 -11.41 16.32
CA ILE A 319 3.52 -10.37 16.41
C ILE A 319 4.87 -11.05 16.62
N VAL A 320 5.84 -10.77 15.75
CA VAL A 320 7.15 -11.41 15.75
C VAL A 320 8.24 -10.35 15.75
N HIS A 321 9.27 -10.56 16.57
CA HIS A 321 10.46 -9.71 16.60
C HIS A 321 11.37 -9.99 15.39
N LEU A 322 12.01 -8.94 14.86
CA LEU A 322 12.90 -8.99 13.69
C LEU A 322 13.95 -10.10 13.75
N LEU A 323 14.54 -10.32 14.93
CA LEU A 323 15.59 -11.33 15.13
C LEU A 323 15.10 -12.78 14.93
N ASN A 324 13.79 -13.00 14.97
CA ASN A 324 13.15 -14.31 14.77
C ASN A 324 12.64 -14.51 13.34
N MET A 325 12.96 -13.59 12.42
CA MET A 325 12.57 -13.62 11.02
C MET A 325 13.77 -13.93 10.11
N ARG A 326 13.55 -14.67 9.02
CA ARG A 326 14.56 -14.92 7.99
C ARG A 326 13.99 -14.66 6.59
N PRO A 327 14.78 -14.17 5.64
CA PRO A 327 14.37 -14.08 4.25
C PRO A 327 13.95 -15.46 3.72
N PHE A 328 12.87 -15.51 2.94
CA PHE A 328 12.40 -16.77 2.38
C PHE A 328 13.40 -17.42 1.41
N SER A 329 14.33 -16.64 0.83
CA SER A 329 15.42 -17.18 0.00
C SER A 329 16.25 -18.26 0.72
N LEU A 330 16.30 -18.23 2.06
CA LEU A 330 17.07 -19.17 2.87
C LEU A 330 16.30 -20.45 3.25
N TRP A 331 15.11 -20.69 2.69
CA TRP A 331 14.25 -21.80 3.12
C TRP A 331 14.95 -23.16 3.04
N GLN A 332 15.75 -23.38 2.00
CA GLN A 332 16.39 -24.66 1.75
C GLN A 332 17.52 -24.90 2.74
N GLU A 333 18.33 -23.87 3.01
CA GLU A 333 19.40 -23.89 4.01
C GLU A 333 18.84 -24.08 5.43
N LEU A 334 17.70 -23.45 5.74
CA LEU A 334 17.07 -23.52 7.06
C LEU A 334 16.38 -24.85 7.33
N LEU A 335 15.84 -25.50 6.30
CA LEU A 335 15.21 -26.82 6.41
C LEU A 335 16.18 -27.99 6.19
N ASN A 336 17.43 -27.72 5.78
CA ASN A 336 18.54 -28.69 5.70
C ASN A 336 18.18 -30.02 5.02
N GLY A 337 17.55 -29.96 3.85
CA GLY A 337 17.20 -31.15 3.06
C GLY A 337 15.90 -31.86 3.47
N ALA A 338 15.05 -31.21 4.29
CA ALA A 338 13.71 -31.70 4.60
C ALA A 338 12.92 -32.07 3.34
N ASP A 339 12.18 -33.17 3.42
CA ASP A 339 11.21 -33.53 2.39
C ASP A 339 10.04 -32.54 2.40
N VAL A 340 9.95 -31.74 1.33
CA VAL A 340 8.90 -30.72 1.13
C VAL A 340 7.50 -31.34 1.08
N SER A 341 7.39 -32.62 0.70
CA SER A 341 6.11 -33.35 0.68
C SER A 341 5.68 -33.82 2.07
N SER A 342 6.62 -33.97 3.01
CA SER A 342 6.38 -34.42 4.37
C SER A 342 5.97 -33.25 5.26
N SER A 343 4.72 -33.27 5.74
CA SER A 343 4.22 -32.25 6.70
C SER A 343 4.90 -32.31 8.07
N ARG A 344 5.68 -33.36 8.35
CA ARG A 344 6.48 -33.47 9.58
C ARG A 344 7.80 -32.73 9.49
N GLU A 345 8.38 -32.67 8.29
CA GLU A 345 9.70 -32.08 8.04
C GLU A 345 9.59 -30.66 7.48
N CYS A 346 8.55 -30.39 6.70
CA CYS A 346 8.28 -29.09 6.10
C CYS A 346 6.88 -28.61 6.49
N HIS A 347 6.80 -27.45 7.15
CA HIS A 347 5.50 -26.90 7.53
C HIS A 347 4.67 -26.55 6.28
N PRO A 348 3.35 -26.82 6.25
CA PRO A 348 2.51 -26.61 5.06
C PRO A 348 2.60 -25.20 4.48
N THR A 349 2.73 -24.17 5.32
CA THR A 349 2.83 -22.78 4.87
C THR A 349 4.08 -22.51 4.03
N VAL A 350 5.19 -23.22 4.29
CA VAL A 350 6.39 -23.14 3.44
C VAL A 350 6.08 -23.67 2.04
N ARG A 351 5.39 -24.81 1.92
CA ARG A 351 4.94 -25.36 0.63
C ARG A 351 3.97 -24.42 -0.10
N HIS A 352 3.07 -23.77 0.62
CA HIS A 352 2.21 -22.74 0.02
C HIS A 352 3.03 -21.57 -0.53
N ALA A 353 4.05 -21.12 0.20
CA ALA A 353 4.96 -20.07 -0.25
C ALA A 353 5.79 -20.51 -1.47
N LEU A 354 6.30 -21.75 -1.49
CA LEU A 354 6.99 -22.31 -2.66
C LEU A 354 6.12 -22.25 -3.91
N THR A 355 4.82 -22.53 -3.78
CA THR A 355 3.85 -22.44 -4.89
C THR A 355 3.79 -21.03 -5.48
N ALA A 356 4.00 -19.98 -4.68
CA ALA A 356 3.95 -18.59 -5.15
C ALA A 356 5.25 -18.08 -5.80
N MET A 357 6.35 -18.84 -5.82
CA MET A 357 7.68 -18.29 -6.13
C MET A 357 7.94 -17.93 -7.60
N SER A 358 7.24 -18.55 -8.55
CA SER A 358 7.21 -18.16 -9.97
C SER A 358 5.99 -17.30 -10.28
N SER A 359 5.78 -16.26 -9.48
CA SER A 359 4.74 -15.26 -9.72
C SER A 359 5.29 -13.84 -9.61
N ILE A 360 4.66 -12.88 -10.28
CA ILE A 360 4.96 -11.45 -10.13
C ILE A 360 3.70 -10.60 -10.03
N SER A 361 3.82 -9.42 -9.45
CA SER A 361 2.83 -8.34 -9.54
C SER A 361 3.51 -6.97 -9.48
N VAL A 362 2.92 -5.95 -10.12
CA VAL A 362 3.47 -4.60 -10.17
C VAL A 362 2.75 -3.67 -9.21
N VAL A 363 3.46 -2.66 -8.70
CA VAL A 363 2.93 -1.69 -7.74
C VAL A 363 3.06 -0.26 -8.28
N GLY A 364 1.99 0.52 -8.16
CA GLY A 364 1.98 1.96 -8.42
C GLY A 364 2.36 2.31 -9.87
N ARG A 365 1.50 1.95 -10.83
CA ARG A 365 1.63 2.38 -12.23
C ARG A 365 1.56 3.91 -12.28
N TYR A 366 2.58 4.59 -12.81
CA TYR A 366 2.68 6.05 -12.71
C TYR A 366 2.94 6.78 -14.02
N HIS A 367 3.41 6.09 -15.06
CA HIS A 367 3.67 6.71 -16.35
C HIS A 367 3.42 5.72 -17.49
N PHE A 368 2.82 6.20 -18.58
CA PHE A 368 2.54 5.46 -19.79
C PHE A 368 3.28 6.11 -20.95
N SER A 369 3.97 5.31 -21.76
CA SER A 369 4.51 5.75 -23.04
C SER A 369 4.18 4.79 -24.17
N SER A 370 4.06 5.31 -25.38
CA SER A 370 3.81 4.52 -26.60
C SER A 370 4.59 5.12 -27.75
N ASN A 371 5.16 4.26 -28.59
CA ASN A 371 5.78 4.63 -29.87
C ASN A 371 4.98 4.14 -31.09
N GLY A 372 3.73 3.72 -30.89
CA GLY A 372 2.85 3.19 -31.94
C GLY A 372 2.98 1.68 -32.20
N LYS A 373 4.09 1.04 -31.81
CA LYS A 373 4.28 -0.43 -31.90
C LYS A 373 4.32 -1.12 -30.54
N GLU A 374 4.92 -0.45 -29.57
CA GLU A 374 5.06 -0.92 -28.19
C GLU A 374 4.49 0.17 -27.25
N ALA A 375 3.70 -0.28 -26.27
CA ALA A 375 3.34 0.54 -25.12
C ALA A 375 4.16 0.10 -23.90
N ARG A 376 4.51 1.06 -23.05
CA ARG A 376 5.33 0.88 -21.85
C ARG A 376 4.66 1.54 -20.66
N VAL A 377 4.60 0.81 -19.56
CA VAL A 377 4.03 1.26 -18.28
C VAL A 377 5.10 1.22 -17.22
N TYR A 378 5.42 2.37 -16.65
CA TYR A 378 6.40 2.49 -15.59
C TYR A 378 5.72 2.32 -14.24
N CYS A 379 6.35 1.51 -13.39
CA CYS A 379 5.83 1.11 -12.09
C CYS A 379 6.81 1.52 -10.99
N LYS A 380 6.29 1.80 -9.79
CA LYS A 380 7.09 2.19 -8.62
C LYS A 380 7.74 0.98 -7.94
N GLY A 381 7.11 -0.20 -8.02
CA GLY A 381 7.62 -1.43 -7.44
C GLY A 381 7.22 -2.68 -8.22
N LEU A 382 7.86 -3.80 -7.87
CA LEU A 382 7.64 -5.12 -8.45
C LEU A 382 7.80 -6.18 -7.35
N PHE A 383 6.77 -6.97 -7.11
CA PHE A 383 6.91 -8.20 -6.35
C PHE A 383 7.38 -9.33 -7.26
N VAL A 384 8.36 -10.11 -6.81
CA VAL A 384 8.83 -11.33 -7.47
C VAL A 384 8.88 -12.45 -6.44
N GLY A 385 7.92 -13.37 -6.52
CA GLY A 385 7.72 -14.41 -5.51
C GLY A 385 7.57 -13.82 -4.11
N ALA A 386 8.57 -14.06 -3.26
CA ALA A 386 8.60 -13.61 -1.87
C ALA A 386 8.99 -12.14 -1.66
N GLU A 387 9.73 -11.51 -2.58
CA GLU A 387 10.39 -10.22 -2.31
C GLU A 387 9.79 -9.05 -3.09
N PHE A 388 9.88 -7.85 -2.50
CA PHE A 388 9.46 -6.59 -3.11
C PHE A 388 10.66 -5.77 -3.57
N PHE A 389 10.72 -5.42 -4.85
CA PHE A 389 11.78 -4.63 -5.46
C PHE A 389 11.31 -3.22 -5.83
N VAL A 390 12.14 -2.22 -5.52
CA VAL A 390 11.90 -0.81 -5.84
C VAL A 390 13.14 -0.15 -6.45
N ALA A 391 12.97 1.03 -7.03
CA ALA A 391 14.10 1.83 -7.50
C ALA A 391 15.07 2.15 -6.34
N GLY A 392 16.37 1.96 -6.59
CA GLY A 392 17.43 2.09 -5.60
C GLY A 392 17.94 0.76 -5.04
N ASP A 393 17.15 -0.31 -5.12
CA ASP A 393 17.57 -1.63 -4.64
C ASP A 393 18.73 -2.20 -5.45
N LEU A 394 19.55 -3.01 -4.78
CA LEU A 394 20.48 -3.93 -5.41
C LEU A 394 19.83 -5.31 -5.47
N VAL A 395 19.68 -5.86 -6.67
CA VAL A 395 19.04 -7.16 -6.88
C VAL A 395 19.97 -8.09 -7.65
N ARG A 396 20.20 -9.28 -7.11
CA ARG A 396 20.96 -10.35 -7.77
C ARG A 396 20.18 -10.87 -8.97
N PHE A 397 20.87 -11.15 -10.06
CA PHE A 397 20.26 -11.68 -11.28
C PHE A 397 21.19 -12.68 -11.97
N SER A 398 20.64 -13.44 -12.92
CA SER A 398 21.43 -14.29 -13.81
C SER A 398 21.48 -13.67 -15.20
N SER A 399 22.65 -13.17 -15.60
CA SER A 399 22.83 -12.62 -16.95
C SER A 399 22.54 -13.67 -18.02
N PRO A 400 21.71 -13.36 -19.03
CA PRO A 400 21.45 -14.27 -20.15
C PRO A 400 22.62 -14.36 -21.13
N ILE A 401 23.59 -13.45 -21.06
CA ILE A 401 24.71 -13.35 -22.02
C ILE A 401 25.96 -14.06 -21.46
N HIS A 402 26.14 -14.04 -20.14
CA HIS A 402 27.33 -14.60 -19.51
C HIS A 402 27.08 -16.00 -18.96
N ASN A 403 28.03 -16.90 -19.23
CA ASN A 403 28.08 -18.22 -18.60
C ASN A 403 28.38 -18.06 -17.12
N ASN A 404 27.89 -18.96 -16.27
CA ASN A 404 28.15 -18.95 -14.81
C ASN A 404 27.74 -17.63 -14.10
N SER A 405 26.74 -16.92 -14.64
CA SER A 405 26.20 -15.66 -14.09
C SER A 405 25.28 -15.83 -12.89
N PHE A 406 24.92 -17.07 -12.53
CA PHE A 406 23.91 -17.37 -11.54
C PHE A 406 24.25 -16.74 -10.17
N GLY A 407 23.57 -15.64 -9.85
CA GLY A 407 23.68 -14.89 -8.60
C GLY A 407 24.97 -14.12 -8.36
N LYS A 408 25.88 -14.04 -9.35
CA LYS A 408 27.11 -13.23 -9.26
C LYS A 408 26.93 -11.79 -9.75
N ASP A 409 25.89 -11.57 -10.56
CA ASP A 409 25.59 -10.27 -11.14
C ASP A 409 24.50 -9.57 -10.32
N VAL A 410 24.63 -8.25 -10.14
CA VAL A 410 23.74 -7.42 -9.34
C VAL A 410 23.38 -6.15 -10.09
N ILE A 411 22.08 -5.84 -10.14
CA ILE A 411 21.58 -4.62 -10.77
C ILE A 411 21.12 -3.62 -9.70
N GLN A 412 21.60 -2.39 -9.78
CA GLN A 412 21.00 -1.26 -9.07
C GLN A 412 19.81 -0.75 -9.88
N ILE A 413 18.60 -1.00 -9.38
CA ILE A 413 17.36 -0.66 -10.09
C ILE A 413 17.22 0.86 -10.23
N LYS A 414 17.05 1.34 -11.47
CA LYS A 414 16.67 2.72 -11.76
C LYS A 414 15.20 2.82 -12.16
N ARG A 415 14.69 1.86 -12.94
CA ARG A 415 13.31 1.86 -13.45
C ARG A 415 12.76 0.44 -13.57
N ILE A 416 11.45 0.31 -13.36
CA ILE A 416 10.67 -0.91 -13.58
C ILE A 416 9.62 -0.57 -14.63
N CYS A 417 9.52 -1.41 -15.66
CA CYS A 417 8.67 -1.16 -16.83
C CYS A 417 7.98 -2.45 -17.28
N VAL A 418 6.68 -2.37 -17.53
CA VAL A 418 5.91 -3.41 -18.23
C VAL A 418 5.76 -2.99 -19.68
N SER A 419 6.15 -3.85 -20.60
CA SER A 419 6.00 -3.67 -22.04
C SER A 419 4.75 -4.41 -22.52
N TYR A 420 4.04 -3.80 -23.46
CA TYR A 420 2.87 -4.35 -24.14
C TYR A 420 3.12 -4.32 -25.64
N ASN A 421 2.88 -5.45 -26.30
CA ASN A 421 2.91 -5.51 -27.77
C ASN A 421 1.54 -5.08 -28.29
N LEU A 422 1.48 -3.97 -29.03
CA LEU A 422 0.24 -3.41 -29.54
C LEU A 422 -0.32 -4.18 -30.75
N GLU A 423 0.49 -5.05 -31.37
CA GLU A 423 0.09 -5.88 -32.52
C GLU A 423 -0.64 -7.17 -32.13
N ARG A 424 -0.60 -7.56 -30.84
CA ARG A 424 -1.32 -8.74 -30.33
C ARG A 424 -2.71 -8.34 -29.80
N GLU A 425 -3.71 -9.18 -30.07
CA GLU A 425 -5.05 -9.05 -29.52
C GLU A 425 -5.42 -10.28 -28.66
N PRO A 426 -5.76 -10.10 -27.36
CA PRO A 426 -5.66 -8.85 -26.60
C PRO A 426 -4.19 -8.41 -26.41
N ALA A 427 -3.97 -7.12 -26.14
CA ALA A 427 -2.65 -6.58 -25.83
C ALA A 427 -2.20 -7.08 -24.45
N SER A 428 -1.71 -8.31 -24.40
CA SER A 428 -1.14 -8.92 -23.19
C SER A 428 0.21 -8.27 -22.88
N PRO A 429 0.60 -8.16 -21.60
CA PRO A 429 1.95 -7.76 -21.23
C PRO A 429 2.96 -8.68 -21.91
N SER A 430 3.79 -8.11 -22.79
CA SER A 430 4.79 -8.87 -23.53
C SER A 430 5.96 -9.26 -22.63
N SER A 431 6.26 -8.43 -21.63
CA SER A 431 7.39 -8.62 -20.72
C SER A 431 7.45 -7.56 -19.63
N VAL A 432 7.94 -7.95 -18.45
CA VAL A 432 8.35 -7.00 -17.40
C VAL A 432 9.87 -6.89 -17.39
N HIS A 433 10.36 -5.66 -17.35
CA HIS A 433 11.78 -5.37 -17.44
C HIS A 433 12.21 -4.39 -16.37
N ILE A 434 13.43 -4.61 -15.90
CA ILE A 434 14.11 -3.77 -14.94
C ILE A 434 15.30 -3.14 -15.66
N THR A 435 15.49 -1.84 -15.46
CA THR A 435 16.58 -1.09 -16.06
C THR A 435 17.41 -0.44 -14.97
N GLY A 436 18.73 -0.57 -15.08
CA GLY A 436 19.62 -0.15 -14.00
C GLY A 436 21.10 -0.26 -14.34
N VAL A 437 21.94 0.10 -13.38
CA VAL A 437 23.40 -0.05 -13.50
C VAL A 437 23.79 -1.42 -12.96
N ALA A 438 24.53 -2.21 -13.73
CA ALA A 438 24.87 -3.57 -13.37
C ALA A 438 26.33 -3.70 -12.90
N TYR A 439 26.52 -4.52 -11.88
CA TYR A 439 27.78 -4.84 -11.22
C TYR A 439 27.93 -6.35 -11.14
N THR A 440 29.15 -6.84 -11.00
CA THR A 440 29.43 -8.27 -10.93
C THR A 440 30.63 -8.55 -10.03
N THR A 441 30.65 -9.72 -9.40
CA THR A 441 31.85 -10.23 -8.72
C THR A 441 32.74 -11.05 -9.67
N ASP A 442 32.31 -11.29 -10.90
CA ASP A 442 33.06 -12.03 -11.91
C ASP A 442 33.69 -11.08 -12.93
N PRO A 443 35.04 -10.92 -12.95
CA PRO A 443 35.69 -9.98 -13.86
C PRO A 443 35.46 -10.31 -15.34
N GLN A 444 35.10 -11.54 -15.68
CA GLN A 444 34.80 -11.93 -17.07
C GLN A 444 33.49 -11.34 -17.60
N HIS A 445 32.60 -10.90 -16.70
CA HIS A 445 31.32 -10.27 -17.06
C HIS A 445 31.46 -8.75 -17.24
N ALA A 446 32.63 -8.18 -16.98
CA ALA A 446 32.92 -6.76 -17.18
C ALA A 446 33.43 -6.48 -18.60
N SER A 447 32.98 -5.38 -19.20
CA SER A 447 33.37 -4.98 -20.56
C SER A 447 34.60 -4.07 -20.60
N GLY A 448 35.55 -4.35 -21.49
CA GLY A 448 36.64 -3.42 -21.84
C GLY A 448 37.57 -3.08 -20.67
N GLN A 449 37.83 -1.79 -20.45
CA GLN A 449 38.72 -1.30 -19.38
C GLN A 449 38.16 -1.50 -17.95
N HIS A 450 36.92 -1.96 -17.80
CA HIS A 450 36.25 -2.16 -16.51
C HIS A 450 36.48 -3.54 -15.87
N GLN A 451 37.42 -4.33 -16.42
CA GLN A 451 37.97 -5.51 -15.75
C GLN A 451 38.83 -5.17 -14.52
N ARG A 452 39.06 -3.88 -14.24
CA ARG A 452 39.66 -3.44 -12.99
C ARG A 452 38.59 -3.37 -11.89
N PRO A 453 38.90 -3.87 -10.68
CA PRO A 453 37.94 -3.82 -9.58
C PRO A 453 37.66 -2.37 -9.18
N ILE A 454 36.40 -2.11 -8.83
CA ILE A 454 35.95 -0.82 -8.30
C ILE A 454 36.54 -0.64 -6.89
N PRO A 455 37.23 0.47 -6.61
CA PRO A 455 37.69 0.79 -5.26
C PRO A 455 36.53 0.81 -4.26
N PHE A 456 36.74 0.35 -3.02
CA PHE A 456 35.67 0.20 -2.03
C PHE A 456 34.96 1.51 -1.66
N GLU A 457 35.66 2.63 -1.78
CA GLU A 457 35.24 4.00 -1.53
C GLU A 457 34.35 4.53 -2.66
N SER A 458 34.48 3.94 -3.85
CA SER A 458 33.72 4.27 -5.06
C SER A 458 32.55 3.33 -5.30
N LEU A 459 32.35 2.31 -4.45
CA LEU A 459 31.17 1.44 -4.53
C LEU A 459 29.90 2.24 -4.21
N PRO A 460 28.79 1.98 -4.92
CA PRO A 460 27.53 2.71 -4.71
C PRO A 460 26.94 2.45 -3.31
N PHE A 461 27.28 1.32 -2.68
CA PHE A 461 26.83 0.96 -1.34
C PHE A 461 27.94 0.29 -0.56
N SER A 462 28.13 0.71 0.69
CA SER A 462 29.13 0.11 1.60
C SER A 462 28.85 -1.36 1.88
N GLY A 463 27.58 -1.77 1.91
CA GLY A 463 27.16 -3.15 2.16
C GLY A 463 27.57 -4.17 1.10
N MET A 464 28.17 -3.73 -0.01
CA MET A 464 28.72 -4.61 -1.06
C MET A 464 30.11 -5.14 -0.70
N ARG A 465 30.84 -4.46 0.20
CA ARG A 465 32.27 -4.73 0.45
C ARG A 465 32.54 -6.13 1.00
N GLY A 466 31.64 -6.67 1.83
CA GLY A 466 31.77 -8.03 2.36
C GLY A 466 31.64 -9.17 1.36
N TYR A 467 31.24 -8.91 0.10
CA TYR A 467 31.10 -9.92 -0.95
C TYR A 467 32.32 -10.02 -1.89
N GLY A 468 33.39 -9.27 -1.60
CA GLY A 468 34.64 -9.30 -2.37
C GLY A 468 34.80 -8.15 -3.34
N LEU A 469 35.54 -8.40 -4.43
CA LEU A 469 35.81 -7.40 -5.46
C LEU A 469 34.63 -7.29 -6.43
N TRP A 470 34.34 -6.05 -6.83
CA TRP A 470 33.24 -5.74 -7.74
C TRP A 470 33.75 -5.07 -8.99
N TYR A 471 33.09 -5.37 -10.10
CA TYR A 471 33.38 -4.83 -11.42
C TYR A 471 32.11 -4.22 -12.00
N LYS A 472 32.25 -3.19 -12.83
CA LYS A 472 31.12 -2.58 -13.54
C LYS A 472 30.91 -3.36 -14.83
N MET A 473 29.67 -3.75 -15.13
CA MET A 473 29.38 -4.53 -16.35
C MET A 473 29.33 -3.67 -17.64
N GLY A 474 29.31 -2.34 -17.51
CA GLY A 474 29.28 -1.41 -18.65
C GLY A 474 29.99 -0.09 -18.36
N GLU A 475 30.30 0.66 -19.43
CA GLU A 475 30.98 1.96 -19.33
C GLU A 475 30.07 3.05 -18.76
N GLY A 476 30.62 3.91 -17.89
CA GLY A 476 29.84 5.00 -17.27
C GLY A 476 28.56 4.47 -16.62
N ASP A 477 27.48 5.25 -16.56
CA ASP A 477 26.18 4.78 -16.04
C ASP A 477 25.30 4.15 -17.13
N THR A 478 25.92 3.38 -18.04
CA THR A 478 25.17 2.63 -19.06
C THR A 478 24.14 1.72 -18.40
N LEU A 479 22.90 1.88 -18.84
CA LEU A 479 21.76 1.16 -18.28
C LEU A 479 21.59 -0.19 -18.98
N VAL A 480 21.61 -1.25 -18.18
CA VAL A 480 21.31 -2.62 -18.62
C VAL A 480 19.82 -2.89 -18.41
N ARG A 481 19.19 -3.59 -19.35
CA ARG A 481 17.80 -4.04 -19.27
C ARG A 481 17.75 -5.54 -19.01
N ILE A 482 17.14 -5.94 -17.89
CA ILE A 482 17.03 -7.34 -17.46
C ILE A 482 15.55 -7.73 -17.38
N PRO A 483 15.12 -8.86 -17.98
CA PRO A 483 13.77 -9.35 -17.81
C PRO A 483 13.55 -9.87 -16.39
N TYR A 484 12.33 -9.72 -15.86
CA TYR A 484 11.98 -10.12 -14.49
C TYR A 484 12.29 -11.58 -14.16
N THR A 485 12.18 -12.47 -15.16
CA THR A 485 12.43 -13.91 -15.03
C THR A 485 13.88 -14.24 -14.64
N LYS A 486 14.81 -13.29 -14.83
CA LYS A 486 16.23 -13.44 -14.49
C LYS A 486 16.61 -12.84 -13.14
N LEU A 487 15.71 -12.08 -12.51
CA LEU A 487 15.94 -11.57 -11.15
C LEU A 487 15.88 -12.71 -10.15
N LEU A 488 16.66 -12.64 -9.08
CA LEU A 488 16.70 -13.66 -8.02
C LEU A 488 16.16 -13.08 -6.71
N THR A 489 16.99 -12.33 -5.99
CA THR A 489 16.74 -11.84 -4.62
C THR A 489 17.57 -10.58 -4.39
N ARG A 490 17.15 -9.71 -3.46
CA ARG A 490 17.94 -8.53 -3.05
C ARG A 490 19.34 -8.95 -2.60
N LEU A 491 20.33 -8.11 -2.92
CA LEU A 491 21.64 -8.17 -2.28
C LEU A 491 21.54 -7.44 -0.95
N VAL A 492 21.60 -8.22 0.12
CA VAL A 492 21.47 -7.72 1.49
C VAL A 492 22.80 -7.13 1.98
N GLU A 493 22.77 -6.19 2.92
CA GLU A 493 23.99 -5.61 3.50
C GLU A 493 24.89 -6.69 4.14
N ASP A 494 26.18 -6.62 3.85
CA ASP A 494 27.21 -7.53 4.36
C ASP A 494 27.21 -7.70 5.89
N LYS A 495 27.06 -6.62 6.66
CA LYS A 495 27.04 -6.68 8.14
C LYS A 495 25.91 -7.57 8.66
N TYR A 496 24.74 -7.48 8.04
CA TYR A 496 23.60 -8.32 8.39
C TYR A 496 23.87 -9.77 7.98
N MET A 497 24.31 -9.98 6.74
CA MET A 497 24.59 -11.33 6.23
C MET A 497 25.67 -12.03 7.05
N LYS A 498 26.72 -11.33 7.46
CA LYS A 498 27.75 -11.86 8.37
C LYS A 498 27.18 -12.35 9.70
N GLY A 499 26.15 -11.68 10.23
CA GLY A 499 25.45 -12.11 11.44
C GLY A 499 24.53 -13.32 11.23
N MET A 500 24.08 -13.54 10.00
CA MET A 500 23.16 -14.62 9.64
C MET A 500 23.85 -15.90 9.16
N ILE A 501 25.02 -15.80 8.54
CA ILE A 501 25.67 -16.96 7.92
C ILE A 501 26.78 -17.53 8.81
N SER A 502 27.01 -18.83 8.63
CA SER A 502 28.05 -19.57 9.34
C SER A 502 29.44 -19.35 8.73
N LYS A 503 30.51 -19.65 9.49
CA LYS A 503 31.89 -19.67 8.94
C LYS A 503 32.02 -20.57 7.68
N PRO A 504 31.41 -21.77 7.62
CA PRO A 504 31.36 -22.58 6.39
C PRO A 504 30.76 -21.87 5.16
N CYS A 505 29.89 -20.88 5.34
CA CYS A 505 29.30 -20.10 4.24
C CYS A 505 30.19 -18.93 3.80
N LEU A 506 31.39 -18.80 4.39
CA LEU A 506 32.40 -17.84 3.97
C LEU A 506 33.39 -18.52 3.01
N VAL A 507 33.68 -17.85 1.91
CA VAL A 507 34.67 -18.33 0.93
C VAL A 507 35.98 -17.58 1.11
N ARG A 508 37.10 -18.27 0.91
CA ARG A 508 38.41 -17.64 0.97
C ARG A 508 38.53 -16.65 -0.18
N SER A 509 38.81 -15.39 0.15
CA SER A 509 39.01 -14.35 -0.84
C SER A 509 40.37 -14.58 -1.54
N PRO A 510 40.41 -14.65 -2.88
CA PRO A 510 41.68 -14.76 -3.61
C PRO A 510 42.54 -13.49 -3.50
N VAL A 511 41.93 -12.36 -3.14
CA VAL A 511 42.57 -11.06 -2.91
C VAL A 511 41.91 -10.48 -1.65
N GLY A 512 42.66 -10.08 -0.62
CA GLY A 512 42.09 -9.59 0.64
C GLY A 512 40.96 -8.58 0.43
N GLY A 513 39.84 -8.75 1.13
CA GLY A 513 38.62 -7.97 0.82
C GLY A 513 37.67 -7.67 1.98
N ALA A 514 37.80 -8.35 3.12
CA ALA A 514 36.88 -8.20 4.25
C ALA A 514 37.59 -7.90 5.59
N GLU A 515 38.80 -7.36 5.54
CA GLU A 515 39.55 -6.97 6.76
C GLU A 515 38.76 -5.98 7.62
N HIS A 516 38.04 -5.05 6.98
CA HIS A 516 37.15 -4.09 7.64
C HIS A 516 35.94 -4.73 8.36
N LEU A 517 35.65 -5.99 8.06
CA LEU A 517 34.64 -6.80 8.77
C LEU A 517 35.29 -7.71 9.82
N ASN A 518 36.58 -7.59 10.15
CA ASN A 518 37.32 -8.55 10.97
C ASN A 518 37.25 -9.98 10.41
N LEU A 519 37.17 -10.14 9.09
CA LEU A 519 37.23 -11.42 8.40
C LEU A 519 38.56 -11.49 7.63
N SER A 520 39.59 -12.06 8.25
CA SER A 520 40.92 -12.18 7.64
C SER A 520 40.86 -13.15 6.44
N GLY A 521 40.81 -12.58 5.23
CA GLY A 521 40.85 -13.33 3.97
C GLY A 521 39.60 -14.14 3.62
N HIS A 522 38.46 -13.89 4.26
CA HIS A 522 37.19 -14.59 3.99
C HIS A 522 36.08 -13.59 3.65
N ILE A 523 35.31 -13.87 2.60
CA ILE A 523 34.18 -13.04 2.14
C ILE A 523 32.88 -13.85 2.20
N ILE A 524 31.75 -13.16 2.15
CA ILE A 524 30.43 -13.79 2.06
C ILE A 524 30.28 -14.40 0.66
N ASP A 525 29.87 -15.67 0.59
CA ASP A 525 29.44 -16.26 -0.68
C ASP A 525 28.18 -15.53 -1.19
N ILE A 526 28.32 -14.78 -2.28
CA ILE A 526 27.21 -14.03 -2.90
C ILE A 526 26.07 -14.94 -3.36
N THR A 527 26.37 -16.22 -3.60
CA THR A 527 25.41 -17.23 -4.03
C THR A 527 24.61 -17.83 -2.87
N HIS A 528 24.93 -17.49 -1.62
CA HIS A 528 24.15 -17.97 -0.49
C HIS A 528 22.67 -17.57 -0.58
N GLY A 529 21.75 -18.54 -0.41
CA GLY A 529 20.30 -18.34 -0.52
C GLY A 529 19.74 -18.32 -1.95
N ILE A 530 20.56 -18.31 -3.01
CA ILE A 530 20.01 -18.21 -4.38
C ILE A 530 19.50 -19.56 -4.90
N GLU A 531 20.10 -20.66 -4.43
CA GLU A 531 19.73 -22.00 -4.88
C GLU A 531 18.32 -22.38 -4.41
N GLY A 532 17.98 -21.99 -3.17
CA GLY A 532 16.61 -22.09 -2.66
C GLY A 532 15.61 -21.35 -3.56
N VAL A 533 15.95 -20.17 -4.09
CA VAL A 533 15.06 -19.44 -5.01
C VAL A 533 14.86 -20.20 -6.32
N ARG A 534 15.92 -20.81 -6.88
CA ARG A 534 15.84 -21.61 -8.11
C ARG A 534 14.94 -22.83 -7.93
N VAL A 535 15.19 -23.61 -6.87
CA VAL A 535 14.41 -24.81 -6.55
C VAL A 535 12.95 -24.45 -6.26
N ALA A 536 12.70 -23.35 -5.54
CA ALA A 536 11.34 -22.92 -5.26
C ALA A 536 10.57 -22.49 -6.51
N ARG A 537 11.22 -21.87 -7.49
CA ARG A 537 10.59 -21.53 -8.78
C ARG A 537 10.32 -22.74 -9.64
N GLU A 538 11.21 -23.72 -9.62
CA GLU A 538 10.98 -25.01 -10.26
C GLU A 538 9.75 -25.70 -9.65
N TYR A 539 9.65 -25.71 -8.31
CA TYR A 539 8.47 -26.19 -7.59
C TYR A 539 7.19 -25.44 -7.99
N SER A 540 7.21 -24.11 -7.95
CA SER A 540 6.09 -23.24 -8.32
C SER A 540 5.58 -23.52 -9.73
N THR A 541 6.49 -23.66 -10.70
CA THR A 541 6.15 -23.94 -12.11
C THR A 541 5.37 -25.26 -12.27
N GLN A 542 5.61 -26.23 -11.39
CA GLN A 542 4.97 -27.54 -11.42
C GLN A 542 3.67 -27.60 -10.60
N HIS A 543 3.51 -26.75 -9.58
CA HIS A 543 2.45 -26.88 -8.59
C HIS A 543 1.45 -25.70 -8.55
N ASP A 544 1.79 -24.54 -9.11
CA ASP A 544 0.85 -23.41 -9.20
C ASP A 544 -0.11 -23.63 -10.37
N ALA A 545 -1.32 -24.09 -10.06
CA ALA A 545 -2.37 -24.37 -11.04
C ALA A 545 -2.80 -23.14 -11.88
N ARG A 546 -2.42 -21.92 -11.48
CA ARG A 546 -2.72 -20.69 -12.23
C ARG A 546 -1.73 -20.46 -13.38
N ILE A 547 -0.57 -21.12 -13.36
CA ILE A 547 0.40 -21.07 -14.45
C ILE A 547 -0.11 -21.95 -15.59
N LYS A 548 -0.41 -21.33 -16.74
CA LYS A 548 -0.97 -22.02 -17.90
C LYS A 548 0.07 -22.89 -18.60
N GLU A 549 -0.38 -23.90 -19.34
CA GLU A 549 0.50 -24.75 -20.16
C GLU A 549 1.35 -23.91 -21.12
N GLY A 550 2.65 -24.19 -21.17
CA GLY A 550 3.64 -23.43 -21.95
C GLY A 550 4.12 -22.13 -21.31
N GLN A 551 3.58 -21.74 -20.14
CA GLN A 551 4.08 -20.62 -19.34
C GLN A 551 4.93 -21.12 -18.17
N THR A 552 5.82 -20.25 -17.66
CA THR A 552 6.68 -20.56 -16.50
C THR A 552 6.44 -19.62 -15.33
N TRP A 553 5.53 -18.65 -15.48
CA TRP A 553 5.27 -17.61 -14.49
C TRP A 553 3.79 -17.23 -14.45
N TYR A 554 3.28 -16.98 -13.25
CA TYR A 554 1.99 -16.33 -13.03
C TYR A 554 2.15 -14.81 -12.99
N LEU A 555 1.30 -14.09 -13.73
CA LEU A 555 1.27 -12.63 -13.74
C LEU A 555 0.03 -12.15 -12.98
N GLY A 556 0.22 -11.84 -11.69
CA GLY A 556 -0.85 -11.30 -10.86
C GLY A 556 -1.14 -9.84 -11.17
N GLU A 557 -2.40 -9.45 -11.08
CA GLU A 557 -2.85 -8.07 -11.30
C GLU A 557 -2.32 -7.13 -10.21
N ASN A 558 -2.33 -7.62 -8.97
CA ASN A 558 -1.85 -6.97 -7.75
C ASN A 558 -1.29 -8.02 -6.77
N ARG A 559 -0.78 -7.58 -5.62
CA ARG A 559 -0.15 -8.48 -4.64
C ARG A 559 -1.13 -9.46 -3.99
N VAL A 560 -2.38 -9.03 -3.79
CA VAL A 560 -3.47 -9.87 -3.23
C VAL A 560 -3.78 -11.03 -4.16
N ASP A 561 -3.93 -10.75 -5.46
CA ASP A 561 -4.13 -11.77 -6.49
C ASP A 561 -2.89 -12.68 -6.65
N GLN A 562 -1.69 -12.11 -6.67
CA GLN A 562 -0.45 -12.87 -6.77
C GLN A 562 -0.35 -13.97 -5.69
N LEU A 563 -0.69 -13.61 -4.45
CA LEU A 563 -0.64 -14.51 -3.29
C LEU A 563 -1.96 -15.25 -3.03
N ASP A 564 -2.99 -15.00 -3.84
CA ASP A 564 -4.35 -15.52 -3.65
C ASP A 564 -4.84 -15.33 -2.20
N LEU A 565 -4.72 -14.10 -1.71
CA LEU A 565 -5.17 -13.71 -0.39
C LEU A 565 -6.65 -13.35 -0.43
N THR A 566 -7.37 -13.76 0.61
CA THR A 566 -8.79 -13.38 0.78
C THR A 566 -9.00 -12.47 1.96
N GLN A 567 -8.06 -12.43 2.90
CA GLN A 567 -8.07 -11.56 4.06
C GLN A 567 -6.65 -11.05 4.37
N ILE A 568 -6.55 -9.83 4.87
CA ILE A 568 -5.35 -9.23 5.45
C ILE A 568 -5.77 -8.49 6.72
N ASN A 569 -5.11 -8.75 7.86
CA ASN A 569 -5.42 -8.11 9.14
C ASN A 569 -6.89 -8.31 9.58
N GLY A 570 -7.46 -9.47 9.25
CA GLY A 570 -8.87 -9.80 9.54
C GLY A 570 -9.90 -9.05 8.67
N GLN A 571 -9.46 -8.30 7.65
CA GLN A 571 -10.33 -7.65 6.68
C GLN A 571 -10.30 -8.40 5.36
N ASP A 572 -11.45 -8.56 4.71
CA ASP A 572 -11.52 -9.18 3.39
C ASP A 572 -10.80 -8.32 2.33
N VAL A 573 -10.05 -8.99 1.44
CA VAL A 573 -9.30 -8.39 0.32
C VAL A 573 -9.62 -9.12 -1.00
N GLY A 574 -9.28 -8.50 -2.13
CA GLY A 574 -9.45 -9.10 -3.46
C GLY A 574 -10.92 -9.33 -3.79
N HIS A 575 -11.24 -10.46 -4.43
CA HIS A 575 -12.63 -10.78 -4.84
C HIS A 575 -13.58 -10.99 -3.64
N LYS A 576 -13.03 -11.31 -2.46
CA LYS A 576 -13.81 -11.40 -1.21
C LYS A 576 -13.95 -10.08 -0.49
N ALA A 577 -13.18 -9.05 -0.84
CA ALA A 577 -13.48 -7.66 -0.46
C ALA A 577 -14.75 -7.22 -1.16
N ARG A 578 -15.87 -7.82 -0.75
CA ARG A 578 -17.17 -7.20 -0.85
C ARG A 578 -17.12 -6.03 0.12
N PHE A 579 -16.48 -4.94 -0.29
CA PHE A 579 -17.03 -3.65 0.07
C PHE A 579 -18.50 -3.76 -0.32
N GLY A 580 -19.42 -3.79 0.66
CA GLY A 580 -20.83 -4.11 0.42
C GLY A 580 -21.44 -3.14 -0.58
N PHE A 581 -21.32 -3.45 -1.87
CA PHE A 581 -21.70 -2.57 -2.97
C PHE A 581 -22.57 -3.31 -4.00
N GLU A 582 -22.52 -4.63 -4.07
CA GLU A 582 -23.39 -5.41 -4.96
C GLU A 582 -24.86 -5.46 -4.50
N SER A 583 -25.17 -5.08 -3.24
CA SER A 583 -26.56 -5.06 -2.72
C SER A 583 -26.99 -3.72 -2.13
N THR A 584 -26.16 -2.69 -2.21
CA THR A 584 -26.41 -1.44 -1.50
C THR A 584 -26.88 -0.38 -2.49
N PRO A 585 -28.09 0.18 -2.36
CA PRO A 585 -28.58 1.17 -3.30
C PRO A 585 -27.60 2.35 -3.39
N ALA A 586 -27.25 2.76 -4.61
CA ALA A 586 -26.36 3.87 -5.01
C ALA A 586 -26.22 5.07 -4.02
N PRO A 587 -27.25 5.54 -3.30
CA PRO A 587 -27.10 6.54 -2.25
C PRO A 587 -26.12 6.21 -1.10
N LEU A 588 -25.90 4.94 -0.75
CA LEU A 588 -25.03 4.54 0.37
C LEU A 588 -23.54 4.54 -0.01
N GLN A 589 -23.19 4.23 -1.26
CA GLN A 589 -21.84 4.42 -1.82
C GLN A 589 -21.40 5.88 -1.69
N ALA A 590 -22.26 6.82 -2.09
CA ALA A 590 -21.99 8.26 -1.99
C ALA A 590 -21.91 8.77 -0.54
N ALA A 591 -22.62 8.13 0.39
CA ALA A 591 -22.58 8.48 1.82
C ALA A 591 -21.30 7.98 2.50
N HIS A 592 -20.84 6.78 2.17
CA HIS A 592 -19.60 6.19 2.67
C HIS A 592 -18.37 6.94 2.13
N LEU A 593 -18.34 7.25 0.83
CA LEU A 593 -17.33 8.13 0.22
C LEU A 593 -17.28 9.50 0.90
N LYS A 594 -18.45 10.11 1.14
CA LYS A 594 -18.53 11.38 1.89
C LYS A 594 -18.06 11.24 3.33
N ALA A 595 -18.27 10.12 3.99
CA ALA A 595 -17.80 9.88 5.35
C ALA A 595 -16.26 9.75 5.39
N MET A 596 -15.66 9.02 4.45
CA MET A 596 -14.21 8.93 4.28
C MET A 596 -13.57 10.30 3.98
N PHE A 597 -14.13 11.07 3.04
CA PHE A 597 -13.63 12.42 2.74
C PHE A 597 -13.84 13.40 3.91
N ARG A 598 -14.91 13.27 4.69
CA ARG A 598 -15.13 14.05 5.92
C ARG A 598 -14.12 13.70 7.02
N ALA A 599 -13.82 12.42 7.20
CA ALA A 599 -12.80 11.95 8.14
C ALA A 599 -11.39 12.47 7.75
N ARG A 600 -11.09 12.52 6.44
CA ARG A 600 -9.87 13.14 5.90
C ARG A 600 -9.77 14.64 6.20
N SER A 601 -10.85 15.40 6.01
CA SER A 601 -10.88 16.84 6.34
C SER A 601 -10.78 17.11 7.85
N ALA A 602 -11.20 16.16 8.69
CA ALA A 602 -11.04 16.25 10.13
C ALA A 602 -9.59 15.96 10.58
N ARG A 603 -8.89 15.00 9.95
CA ARG A 603 -7.51 14.63 10.29
C ARG A 603 -6.45 15.68 9.91
N GLN A 604 -6.69 16.49 8.88
CA GLN A 604 -5.80 17.62 8.55
C GLN A 604 -5.83 18.76 9.59
N LYS A 605 -6.81 18.74 10.51
CA LYS A 605 -6.86 19.64 11.66
C LYS A 605 -6.51 18.84 12.92
N GLY A 606 -5.23 18.52 13.10
CA GLY A 606 -4.76 17.93 14.35
C GLY A 606 -5.16 18.79 15.56
N PRO A 607 -5.27 18.21 16.78
CA PRO A 607 -5.51 18.98 17.98
C PRO A 607 -4.36 19.98 18.17
N LYS A 608 -4.68 21.25 18.38
CA LYS A 608 -3.69 22.23 18.82
C LYS A 608 -3.31 21.89 20.26
N ILE A 609 -2.15 21.27 20.45
CA ILE A 609 -1.52 21.20 21.77
C ILE A 609 -1.11 22.64 22.12
N GLY A 610 -1.77 23.19 23.13
CA GLY A 610 -1.45 24.51 23.67
C GLY A 610 -0.09 24.45 24.37
N ASN A 611 0.79 25.37 23.99
CA ASN A 611 1.96 25.73 24.77
C ASN A 611 1.51 26.27 26.14
N THR A 612 1.90 25.60 27.22
CA THR A 612 2.44 26.24 28.43
C THR A 612 3.09 25.14 29.26
N TYR A 613 4.41 25.03 29.24
CA TYR A 613 5.26 24.82 30.42
C TYR A 613 6.71 25.02 29.99
N SER A 614 7.28 26.14 30.44
CA SER A 614 8.70 26.44 30.31
C SER A 614 9.51 25.55 31.24
N ALA A 615 10.55 24.91 30.74
CA ALA A 615 11.61 24.30 31.55
C ALA A 615 12.98 24.59 30.90
N PRO A 616 14.05 24.71 31.71
CA PRO A 616 15.17 25.60 31.42
C PRO A 616 16.24 24.98 30.51
N SER A 617 16.97 25.87 29.84
CA SER A 617 18.17 25.57 29.07
C SER A 617 19.26 24.89 29.91
N MET A 618 19.79 23.76 29.42
CA MET A 618 21.17 23.38 29.71
C MET A 618 21.89 23.01 28.41
N ASN A 619 22.83 23.88 28.04
CA ASN A 619 23.97 23.58 27.19
C ASN A 619 24.80 22.45 27.82
N ARG A 620 25.21 21.45 27.02
CA ARG A 620 26.54 20.85 27.15
C ARG A 620 27.04 20.26 25.84
N GLN A 621 28.19 20.77 25.45
CA GLN A 621 29.07 20.36 24.36
C GLN A 621 29.82 19.05 24.68
N TYR A 622 30.45 18.52 23.62
CA TYR A 622 31.38 17.38 23.49
C TYR A 622 30.70 16.04 23.18
N GLY A 623 31.05 15.28 22.14
CA GLY A 623 32.27 15.25 21.33
C GLY A 623 32.97 13.90 21.52
N MET A 624 32.85 13.02 20.52
CA MET A 624 33.63 11.80 20.22
C MET A 624 34.08 10.86 21.36
N LEU A 625 33.62 9.59 21.32
CA LEU A 625 34.48 8.41 21.07
C LEU A 625 33.64 7.13 21.07
N ALA A 626 33.96 6.27 20.10
CA ALA A 626 33.47 4.91 19.99
C ALA A 626 34.15 4.00 21.02
N SER A 627 33.38 3.13 21.70
CA SER A 627 33.73 1.73 22.01
C SER A 627 32.71 1.03 22.92
N SER A 628 32.37 -0.20 22.52
CA SER A 628 31.85 -1.33 23.32
C SER A 628 30.38 -1.31 23.79
N MET A 629 29.62 -2.30 23.30
CA MET A 629 28.20 -2.57 23.56
C MET A 629 27.95 -3.54 24.73
N ASN A 630 28.90 -3.75 25.64
CA ASN A 630 28.78 -4.76 26.71
C ASN A 630 28.60 -4.17 28.13
N ALA A 631 28.44 -2.85 28.30
CA ALA A 631 28.43 -2.23 29.63
C ALA A 631 27.11 -1.56 30.06
N ILE A 632 26.03 -1.64 29.26
CA ILE A 632 24.74 -0.99 29.57
C ILE A 632 23.74 -1.95 30.25
N GLN A 633 23.96 -3.26 30.22
CA GLN A 633 22.99 -4.24 30.74
C GLN A 633 22.99 -4.35 32.29
N ASP A 634 24.09 -3.99 32.96
CA ASP A 634 24.25 -4.20 34.41
C ASP A 634 23.70 -3.05 35.28
N ALA A 635 23.15 -1.98 34.69
CA ALA A 635 22.67 -0.80 35.43
C ALA A 635 21.14 -0.71 35.60
N ILE A 636 20.34 -1.65 35.06
CA ILE A 636 18.86 -1.63 35.11
C ILE A 636 18.32 -2.72 36.06
N ALA A 637 18.94 -2.88 37.22
CA ALA A 637 18.57 -3.91 38.19
C ALA A 637 18.27 -3.32 39.58
N HIS A 638 17.55 -2.20 39.69
CA HIS A 638 16.96 -1.77 40.96
C HIS A 638 15.75 -0.84 40.75
N GLU A 639 14.57 -1.43 40.58
CA GLU A 639 13.30 -0.80 40.96
C GLU A 639 12.51 -1.76 41.85
N SER A 640 11.90 -1.21 42.91
CA SER A 640 11.38 -1.92 44.08
C SER A 640 10.22 -2.86 43.78
N ALA A 641 10.30 -4.07 44.35
CA ALA A 641 9.47 -5.24 44.04
C ALA A 641 8.01 -5.20 44.54
N ASP A 642 7.62 -4.21 45.35
CA ASP A 642 6.35 -4.29 46.08
C ASP A 642 5.12 -3.76 45.31
N ASP A 643 5.28 -2.86 44.34
CA ASP A 643 4.14 -2.30 43.59
C ASP A 643 3.77 -3.08 42.31
N LYS A 644 4.68 -3.90 41.78
CA LYS A 644 4.45 -4.72 40.58
C LYS A 644 3.60 -5.96 40.89
N HIS A 645 3.75 -6.51 42.08
CA HIS A 645 3.13 -7.78 42.45
C HIS A 645 1.61 -7.67 42.63
N PHE A 646 1.06 -6.50 43.00
CA PHE A 646 -0.38 -6.32 43.22
C PHE A 646 -1.18 -6.11 41.92
N ARG A 647 -0.57 -5.54 40.87
CA ARG A 647 -1.23 -5.31 39.56
C ARG A 647 -1.18 -6.53 38.66
N ASP A 648 -0.10 -7.30 38.70
CA ASP A 648 0.05 -8.51 37.89
C ASP A 648 -0.88 -9.63 38.39
N ASP A 649 -1.05 -9.78 39.72
CA ASP A 649 -1.89 -10.85 40.30
C ASP A 649 -3.40 -10.60 40.08
N PHE A 650 -3.83 -9.34 39.91
CA PHE A 650 -5.23 -9.00 39.60
C PHE A 650 -5.55 -9.24 38.12
N ASN A 651 -4.62 -8.92 37.21
CA ASN A 651 -4.79 -9.17 35.77
C ASN A 651 -4.69 -10.66 35.43
N GLU A 652 -3.76 -11.40 36.04
CA GLU A 652 -3.60 -12.83 35.77
C GLU A 652 -4.80 -13.65 36.27
N LYS A 653 -5.36 -13.31 37.44
CA LYS A 653 -6.61 -13.94 37.94
C LYS A 653 -7.83 -13.60 37.08
N SER A 654 -7.90 -12.39 36.54
CA SER A 654 -9.00 -11.97 35.66
C SER A 654 -8.93 -12.64 34.29
N ILE A 655 -7.73 -12.79 33.73
CA ILE A 655 -7.49 -13.44 32.44
C ILE A 655 -7.68 -14.95 32.56
N ARG A 656 -7.17 -15.61 33.60
CA ARG A 656 -7.40 -17.05 33.81
C ARG A 656 -8.89 -17.36 34.02
N LYS A 657 -9.61 -16.52 34.77
CA LYS A 657 -11.06 -16.67 34.93
C LYS A 657 -11.81 -16.53 33.59
N PHE A 658 -11.38 -15.60 32.74
CA PHE A 658 -11.94 -15.44 31.39
C PHE A 658 -11.63 -16.65 30.49
N GLU A 659 -10.40 -17.16 30.51
CA GLU A 659 -9.98 -18.32 29.71
C GLU A 659 -10.66 -19.62 30.16
N ASP A 660 -10.81 -19.83 31.46
CA ASP A 660 -11.52 -20.99 32.03
C ASP A 660 -13.04 -20.94 31.70
N GLU A 661 -13.66 -19.76 31.75
CA GLU A 661 -15.08 -19.57 31.40
C GLU A 661 -15.34 -19.66 29.88
N PHE A 662 -14.32 -19.35 29.07
CA PHE A 662 -14.39 -19.42 27.60
C PHE A 662 -14.14 -20.83 27.07
N THR A 663 -13.20 -21.58 27.65
CA THR A 663 -12.81 -22.92 27.19
C THR A 663 -13.82 -24.01 27.55
N GLN A 664 -14.70 -23.78 28.53
CA GLN A 664 -15.74 -24.74 28.92
C GLN A 664 -17.00 -24.71 28.02
N ARG A 665 -17.06 -23.80 27.03
CA ARG A 665 -18.25 -23.60 26.18
C ARG A 665 -18.09 -24.30 24.84
N THR A 666 -19.07 -25.12 24.47
CA THR A 666 -18.99 -25.99 23.28
C THR A 666 -20.11 -25.76 22.28
N THR A 667 -21.17 -25.03 22.65
CA THR A 667 -22.31 -24.79 21.78
C THR A 667 -22.53 -23.31 21.50
N LYS A 668 -23.16 -23.00 20.37
CA LYS A 668 -23.40 -21.64 19.90
C LYS A 668 -24.22 -20.80 20.91
N SER A 669 -25.19 -21.39 21.62
CA SER A 669 -25.95 -20.67 22.65
C SER A 669 -25.13 -20.34 23.89
N ASP A 670 -24.09 -21.12 24.18
CA ASP A 670 -23.19 -20.84 25.32
C ASP A 670 -22.36 -19.59 25.06
N PHE A 671 -21.96 -19.36 23.80
CA PHE A 671 -21.26 -18.14 23.40
C PHE A 671 -22.20 -16.93 23.38
N ASP A 672 -23.43 -17.09 22.88
CA ASP A 672 -24.40 -15.98 22.83
C ASP A 672 -24.77 -15.48 24.25
N ALA A 673 -24.84 -16.38 25.24
CA ALA A 673 -25.05 -16.04 26.65
C ALA A 673 -23.80 -15.49 27.39
N PHE A 674 -22.60 -15.63 26.81
CA PHE A 674 -21.37 -15.05 27.36
C PHE A 674 -21.23 -13.56 27.03
N PHE A 675 -21.74 -13.17 25.86
CA PHE A 675 -21.61 -11.81 25.33
C PHE A 675 -22.80 -10.90 25.65
N SER A 676 -23.89 -11.45 26.18
CA SER A 676 -25.04 -10.73 26.74
C SER A 676 -24.85 -10.43 28.22
#